data_AF-A0A958XL17-F1
#
_entry.id   AF-A0A958XL17-F1
#
_cell.length_a   1.000
_cell.length_b   1.000
_cell.length_c   1.000
_cell.angle_alpha   90.00
_cell.angle_beta   90.00
_cell.angle_gamma   90.00
#
_symmetry.space_group_name_H-M   'P 1'
#
loop_
_entity.id
_entity.type
_entity.pdbx_description
1 polymer ?
#
loop_
_entity_poly.entity_id
_entity_poly.type
_entity_poly.pdbx_seq_one_letter_code
_entity_poly.pdbx_strand_id
1 'polypeptide(L)'
;MSVKKNLALTLLWLCCFQLFGAVRLPKLVSDGMVLQRDAAVKIWGWADAGEAVSVTFRDTVFETTTGDSGIWAIHLSPLKAGGPYSMTIAGTNSITIRDILVGDVWLCSGQSNMELNLARASPLYPEEIAKSENPFIRYFEVPKRYDFNTPQQEIPGGQWISINPQTILKCSAIAYFFALDLYEKYQIPIGLINASLGGSPVEAWISEGPLKAFPEYYNEALRFRDPQLIRSIETQNRERSKQWYSTLWSLDEGYRNPDTPWFSQKLQVEHWSEMDIPGYWANEALGPVHGAVWFRKEITLGVDASGAPAKLLLGRIVDADSVFVNGVLVGTTSYQYPPRRYEIPAGLLKAGANTLVVRVINSGGKGGFVPDKPYSLTVAGKTIDLKGPWKYKLGAEMPALEPEVFIRWKPLGLFNAMIAPVVNYRIKGVIWYQGESNAERPNDYLALFSAMITDWRAHWRQPDLPFLYVQLANFLEARAQPVQSNWALLREAQLKALVLPHTGMAVTIDIGEWNDIHPLNKKAVGHRLSLVAQKVAYGNEQVVSSGPLYQSMKIQGDTIELSFKNTGSGLVSRDGQPLAQFAIAGSDGVFVWANARILENKVLVWSNLVSQPRAVRYAWADNPEGANLYNQEGLPASPFRTDQ
;
A
#
# COMPACT_ATOMS: atom_id res chain seq x y z
N MET A 1 21.96 19.11 -87.90
CA MET A 1 22.02 17.67 -88.19
C MET A 1 21.38 16.89 -87.03
N SER A 2 20.34 16.10 -87.33
CA SER A 2 19.77 14.91 -86.63
C SER A 2 19.84 14.86 -85.08
N VAL A 3 18.76 15.01 -84.30
CA VAL A 3 17.54 14.20 -84.09
C VAL A 3 17.74 12.86 -83.34
N LYS A 4 16.98 12.75 -82.23
CA LYS A 4 16.48 11.59 -81.46
C LYS A 4 17.34 10.96 -80.35
N LYS A 5 16.90 11.17 -79.09
CA LYS A 5 16.67 10.07 -78.14
C LYS A 5 15.36 10.28 -77.39
N ASN A 6 14.53 9.25 -77.46
CA ASN A 6 13.23 9.10 -76.81
C ASN A 6 13.38 9.10 -75.28
N LEU A 7 12.50 9.79 -74.57
CA LEU A 7 12.25 9.54 -73.16
C LEU A 7 10.77 9.20 -72.97
N ALA A 8 10.52 7.92 -72.66
CA ALA A 8 9.21 7.41 -72.29
C ALA A 8 8.81 8.00 -70.94
N LEU A 9 7.63 8.63 -70.88
CA LEU A 9 6.97 9.03 -69.65
C LEU A 9 6.32 7.78 -69.02
N THR A 10 6.93 7.22 -67.98
CA THR A 10 6.28 6.23 -67.12
C THR A 10 5.58 6.98 -65.99
N LEU A 11 4.25 7.13 -66.09
CA LEU A 11 3.42 7.67 -65.02
C LEU A 11 3.33 6.61 -63.91
N LEU A 12 4.14 6.77 -62.84
CA LEU A 12 4.02 5.94 -61.64
C LEU A 12 2.82 6.47 -60.82
N TRP A 13 1.67 5.81 -60.95
CA TRP A 13 0.55 5.99 -60.03
C TRP A 13 0.99 5.46 -58.65
N LEU A 14 1.34 6.36 -57.73
CA LEU A 14 1.42 6.03 -56.31
C LEU A 14 0.01 5.72 -55.82
N CYS A 15 -0.36 4.44 -55.81
CA CYS A 15 -1.42 3.96 -54.92
C CYS A 15 -0.92 4.13 -53.48
N CYS A 16 -1.24 5.27 -52.86
CA CYS A 16 -1.27 5.37 -51.41
C CYS A 16 -2.37 4.43 -50.93
N PHE A 17 -2.02 3.19 -50.60
CA PHE A 17 -2.85 2.38 -49.74
C PHE A 17 -2.94 3.13 -48.41
N GLN A 18 -4.09 3.74 -48.12
CA GLN A 18 -4.41 4.11 -46.76
C GLN A 18 -4.49 2.79 -45.98
N LEU A 19 -3.47 2.53 -45.16
CA LEU A 19 -3.52 1.49 -44.16
C LEU A 19 -4.62 1.90 -43.18
N PHE A 20 -5.82 1.34 -43.34
CA PHE A 20 -6.90 1.63 -42.43
C PHE A 20 -6.54 1.04 -41.05
N GLY A 21 -6.50 1.88 -40.02
CA GLY A 21 -6.27 1.52 -38.64
C GLY A 21 -7.49 0.83 -38.06
N ALA A 22 -7.35 -0.46 -37.74
CA ALA A 22 -8.40 -1.25 -37.10
C ALA A 22 -8.84 -0.66 -35.74
N VAL A 23 -10.13 -0.79 -35.41
CA VAL A 23 -10.70 -0.50 -34.10
C VAL A 23 -9.86 -1.15 -33.00
N ARG A 24 -9.52 -0.36 -31.98
CA ARG A 24 -8.73 -0.75 -30.82
C ARG A 24 -9.34 -0.23 -29.53
N LEU A 25 -9.28 -1.03 -28.48
CA LEU A 25 -9.85 -0.69 -27.17
C LEU A 25 -8.76 -0.43 -26.12
N PRO A 26 -9.05 0.41 -25.11
CA PRO A 26 -8.18 0.58 -23.95
C PRO A 26 -8.17 -0.72 -23.13
N LYS A 27 -7.07 -0.97 -22.38
CA LYS A 27 -6.94 -2.19 -21.57
C LYS A 27 -8.03 -2.38 -20.51
N LEU A 28 -8.64 -1.30 -20.03
CA LEU A 28 -9.76 -1.35 -19.09
C LEU A 28 -11.06 -1.87 -19.72
N VAL A 29 -11.24 -1.70 -21.03
CA VAL A 29 -12.40 -2.17 -21.78
C VAL A 29 -12.02 -3.48 -22.45
N SER A 30 -12.10 -4.56 -21.68
CA SER A 30 -11.60 -5.89 -22.05
C SER A 30 -12.39 -6.99 -21.33
N ASP A 31 -12.10 -8.25 -21.67
CA ASP A 31 -12.78 -9.42 -21.10
C ASP A 31 -12.72 -9.41 -19.57
N GLY A 32 -13.82 -9.81 -18.92
CA GLY A 32 -13.91 -9.88 -17.45
C GLY A 32 -14.12 -8.55 -16.73
N MET A 33 -14.34 -7.45 -17.47
CA MET A 33 -14.56 -6.13 -16.88
C MET A 33 -15.88 -6.01 -16.10
N VAL A 34 -15.95 -5.00 -15.22
CA VAL A 34 -17.17 -4.64 -14.49
C VAL A 34 -17.59 -3.22 -14.86
N LEU A 35 -18.75 -3.06 -15.48
CA LEU A 35 -19.33 -1.76 -15.78
C LEU A 35 -20.10 -1.21 -14.57
N GLN A 36 -19.97 0.09 -14.29
CA GLN A 36 -20.69 0.74 -13.21
C GLN A 36 -22.21 0.73 -13.46
N ARG A 37 -22.98 0.17 -12.51
CA ARG A 37 -24.45 0.19 -12.52
C ARG A 37 -25.02 1.57 -12.16
N ASP A 38 -26.30 1.76 -12.48
CA ASP A 38 -27.11 2.93 -12.10
C ASP A 38 -26.49 4.29 -12.48
N ALA A 39 -25.60 4.30 -13.48
CA ALA A 39 -25.00 5.50 -14.05
C ALA A 39 -24.77 5.30 -15.55
N ALA A 40 -24.73 6.40 -16.32
CA ALA A 40 -24.31 6.34 -17.70
C ALA A 40 -22.84 5.91 -17.78
N VAL A 41 -22.53 4.95 -18.66
CA VAL A 41 -21.18 4.38 -18.80
C VAL A 41 -20.63 4.65 -20.18
N LYS A 42 -19.45 5.24 -20.24
CA LYS A 42 -18.72 5.48 -21.49
C LYS A 42 -18.02 4.19 -21.92
N ILE A 43 -18.21 3.80 -23.18
CA ILE A 43 -17.35 2.84 -23.88
C ILE A 43 -16.62 3.63 -24.96
N TRP A 44 -15.32 3.45 -25.08
CA TRP A 44 -14.49 4.22 -26.00
C TRP A 44 -13.35 3.37 -26.56
N GLY A 45 -12.77 3.87 -27.65
CA GLY A 45 -11.62 3.28 -28.27
C GLY A 45 -11.01 4.21 -29.30
N TRP A 46 -10.13 3.65 -30.11
CA TRP A 46 -9.49 4.31 -31.23
C TRP A 46 -9.80 3.58 -32.53
N ALA A 47 -9.85 4.32 -33.62
CA ALA A 47 -10.06 3.85 -34.99
C ALA A 47 -9.63 4.97 -35.95
N ASP A 48 -9.75 4.78 -37.26
CA ASP A 48 -9.47 5.85 -38.20
C ASP A 48 -10.52 6.97 -38.14
N ALA A 49 -10.08 8.20 -38.37
CA ALA A 49 -10.99 9.35 -38.46
C ALA A 49 -12.06 9.10 -39.55
N GLY A 50 -13.33 9.31 -39.20
CA GLY A 50 -14.46 9.07 -40.08
C GLY A 50 -14.92 7.61 -40.16
N GLU A 51 -14.24 6.66 -39.51
CA GLU A 51 -14.68 5.26 -39.46
C GLU A 51 -16.00 5.12 -38.71
N ALA A 52 -16.96 4.42 -39.31
CA ALA A 52 -18.21 4.05 -38.66
C ALA A 52 -17.97 2.89 -37.68
N VAL A 53 -18.38 3.07 -36.43
CA VAL A 53 -18.26 2.06 -35.37
C VAL A 53 -19.63 1.78 -34.80
N SER A 54 -19.99 0.49 -34.75
CA SER A 54 -21.18 -0.01 -34.08
C SER A 54 -20.80 -0.81 -32.84
N VAL A 55 -21.57 -0.63 -31.76
CA VAL A 55 -21.40 -1.38 -30.51
C VAL A 55 -22.72 -2.04 -30.18
N THR A 56 -22.73 -3.36 -30.15
CA THR A 56 -23.88 -4.17 -29.73
C THR A 56 -23.65 -4.64 -28.30
N PHE A 57 -24.53 -4.24 -27.40
CA PHE A 57 -24.52 -4.70 -26.01
C PHE A 57 -25.94 -5.06 -25.58
N ARG A 58 -26.12 -6.31 -25.16
CA ARG A 58 -27.45 -6.91 -24.94
C ARG A 58 -28.29 -6.78 -26.22
N ASP A 59 -29.52 -6.29 -26.11
CA ASP A 59 -30.47 -6.16 -27.23
C ASP A 59 -30.42 -4.78 -27.89
N THR A 60 -29.35 -4.00 -27.65
CA THR A 60 -29.22 -2.62 -28.15
C THR A 60 -27.97 -2.47 -29.01
N VAL A 61 -28.13 -1.83 -30.16
CA VAL A 61 -27.05 -1.41 -31.06
C VAL A 61 -26.88 0.10 -30.94
N PHE A 62 -25.64 0.52 -30.72
CA PHE A 62 -25.24 1.91 -30.69
C PHE A 62 -24.33 2.18 -31.88
N GLU A 63 -24.54 3.29 -32.58
CA GLU A 63 -23.73 3.68 -33.73
C GLU A 63 -23.02 5.01 -33.43
N THR A 64 -21.79 5.12 -33.91
CA THR A 64 -21.00 6.34 -33.81
C THR A 64 -20.02 6.43 -34.98
N THR A 65 -19.41 7.59 -35.15
CA THR A 65 -18.34 7.83 -36.11
C THR A 65 -17.13 8.36 -35.37
N THR A 66 -15.97 7.79 -35.66
CA THR A 66 -14.71 8.21 -35.05
C THR A 66 -14.38 9.64 -35.44
N GLY A 67 -14.08 10.49 -34.46
CA GLY A 67 -13.73 11.88 -34.71
C GLY A 67 -12.31 12.04 -35.28
N ASP A 68 -11.97 13.28 -35.68
CA ASP A 68 -10.68 13.61 -36.30
C ASP A 68 -9.45 13.28 -35.43
N SER A 69 -9.63 13.16 -34.11
CA SER A 69 -8.59 12.74 -33.17
C SER A 69 -8.35 11.22 -33.14
N GLY A 70 -9.07 10.45 -33.96
CA GLY A 70 -9.01 8.99 -33.98
C GLY A 70 -9.69 8.33 -32.77
N ILE A 71 -10.52 9.06 -32.03
CA ILE A 71 -11.24 8.56 -30.85
C ILE A 71 -12.73 8.47 -31.16
N TRP A 72 -13.33 7.33 -30.81
CA TRP A 72 -14.77 7.14 -30.80
C TRP A 72 -15.25 6.84 -29.38
N ALA A 73 -16.52 7.17 -29.10
CA ALA A 73 -17.15 6.79 -27.84
C ALA A 73 -18.67 6.68 -28.00
N ILE A 74 -19.26 5.80 -27.21
CA ILE A 74 -20.69 5.72 -26.96
C ILE A 74 -20.97 5.84 -25.46
N HIS A 75 -22.23 6.12 -25.10
CA HIS A 75 -22.68 6.10 -23.72
C HIS A 75 -23.81 5.08 -23.58
N LEU A 76 -23.58 4.08 -22.74
CA LEU A 76 -24.61 3.15 -22.31
C LEU A 76 -25.51 3.84 -21.29
N SER A 77 -26.82 3.72 -21.46
CA SER A 77 -27.80 4.12 -20.45
C SER A 77 -27.58 3.39 -19.13
N PRO A 78 -28.01 3.94 -17.98
CA PRO A 78 -27.87 3.29 -16.68
C PRO A 78 -28.31 1.82 -16.68
N LEU A 79 -27.38 0.94 -16.31
CA LEU A 79 -27.57 -0.50 -16.31
C LEU A 79 -27.92 -1.00 -14.90
N LYS A 80 -28.74 -2.06 -14.82
CA LYS A 80 -28.96 -2.81 -13.58
C LYS A 80 -27.86 -3.85 -13.38
N ALA A 81 -27.55 -4.16 -12.13
CA ALA A 81 -26.54 -5.15 -11.77
C ALA A 81 -26.89 -6.53 -12.38
N GLY A 82 -25.88 -7.27 -12.83
CA GLY A 82 -26.06 -8.56 -13.47
C GLY A 82 -24.88 -8.98 -14.34
N GLY A 83 -25.14 -9.92 -15.26
CA GLY A 83 -24.15 -10.56 -16.12
C GLY A 83 -23.95 -12.04 -15.77
N PRO A 84 -23.01 -12.73 -16.42
CA PRO A 84 -22.10 -12.20 -17.44
C PRO A 84 -22.80 -11.88 -18.77
N TYR A 85 -22.35 -10.79 -19.42
CA TYR A 85 -22.79 -10.37 -20.75
C TYR A 85 -21.62 -10.38 -21.74
N SER A 86 -21.94 -10.16 -23.02
CA SER A 86 -20.97 -9.93 -24.09
C SER A 86 -21.28 -8.62 -24.80
N MET A 87 -20.23 -7.98 -25.33
CA MET A 87 -20.32 -6.76 -26.15
C MET A 87 -19.53 -6.98 -27.43
N THR A 88 -20.12 -6.65 -28.58
CA THR A 88 -19.44 -6.69 -29.87
C THR A 88 -19.26 -5.28 -30.40
N ILE A 89 -18.03 -4.93 -30.76
CA ILE A 89 -17.67 -3.66 -31.37
C ILE A 89 -17.25 -3.96 -32.81
N ALA A 90 -17.95 -3.40 -33.79
CA ALA A 90 -17.68 -3.62 -35.20
C ALA A 90 -17.44 -2.30 -35.94
N GLY A 91 -16.30 -2.22 -36.60
CA GLY A 91 -15.94 -1.22 -37.61
C GLY A 91 -15.32 -1.95 -38.81
N THR A 92 -14.13 -1.54 -39.23
CA THR A 92 -13.30 -2.25 -40.23
C THR A 92 -12.88 -3.65 -39.77
N ASN A 93 -12.77 -3.86 -38.46
CA ASN A 93 -12.63 -5.14 -37.78
C ASN A 93 -13.73 -5.32 -36.72
N SER A 94 -13.83 -6.53 -36.15
CA SER A 94 -14.76 -6.84 -35.08
C SER A 94 -14.04 -7.33 -33.83
N ILE A 95 -14.41 -6.81 -32.67
CA ILE A 95 -13.92 -7.19 -31.34
C ILE A 95 -15.11 -7.62 -30.50
N THR A 96 -15.05 -8.81 -29.91
CA THR A 96 -16.03 -9.26 -28.90
C THR A 96 -15.38 -9.29 -27.53
N ILE A 97 -15.94 -8.51 -26.61
CA ILE A 97 -15.64 -8.54 -25.18
C ILE A 97 -16.61 -9.51 -24.50
N ARG A 98 -16.10 -10.40 -23.66
CA ARG A 98 -16.84 -11.45 -22.96
C ARG A 98 -16.76 -11.27 -21.44
N ASP A 99 -17.65 -11.96 -20.74
CA ASP A 99 -17.67 -12.02 -19.26
C ASP A 99 -17.78 -10.63 -18.62
N ILE A 100 -18.65 -9.78 -19.18
CA ILE A 100 -18.90 -8.43 -18.65
C ILE A 100 -19.91 -8.51 -17.52
N LEU A 101 -19.52 -8.04 -16.34
CA LEU A 101 -20.45 -7.84 -15.22
C LEU A 101 -20.91 -6.39 -15.17
N VAL A 102 -22.08 -6.17 -14.58
CA VAL A 102 -22.57 -4.83 -14.22
C VAL A 102 -22.69 -4.77 -12.70
N GLY A 103 -22.03 -3.80 -12.08
CA GLY A 103 -21.82 -3.78 -10.63
C GLY A 103 -21.32 -2.45 -10.09
N ASP A 104 -20.73 -2.45 -8.89
CA ASP A 104 -20.10 -1.27 -8.28
C ASP A 104 -18.58 -1.29 -8.52
N VAL A 105 -18.05 -0.24 -9.14
CA VAL A 105 -16.64 -0.14 -9.52
C VAL A 105 -15.92 0.83 -8.61
N TRP A 106 -14.83 0.40 -7.98
CA TRP A 106 -14.05 1.18 -7.02
C TRP A 106 -12.62 1.39 -7.50
N LEU A 107 -12.15 2.62 -7.41
CA LEU A 107 -10.73 2.94 -7.56
C LEU A 107 -10.04 2.74 -6.20
N CYS A 108 -9.01 1.90 -6.17
CA CYS A 108 -8.18 1.64 -5.00
C CYS A 108 -6.83 2.32 -5.22
N SER A 109 -6.44 3.25 -4.36
CA SER A 109 -5.20 4.02 -4.56
C SER A 109 -4.53 4.42 -3.24
N GLY A 110 -3.34 5.02 -3.36
CA GLY A 110 -2.47 5.37 -2.26
C GLY A 110 -1.11 4.67 -2.36
N GLN A 111 -0.54 4.33 -1.22
CA GLN A 111 0.82 3.78 -1.14
C GLN A 111 0.85 2.31 -0.70
N SER A 112 1.94 1.90 -0.07
CA SER A 112 2.29 0.50 0.19
C SER A 112 1.22 -0.25 0.97
N ASN A 113 0.49 0.40 1.89
CA ASN A 113 -0.58 -0.25 2.64
C ASN A 113 -1.81 -0.59 1.78
N MET A 114 -2.15 0.23 0.78
CA MET A 114 -3.14 -0.11 -0.24
C MET A 114 -2.58 -1.12 -1.25
N GLU A 115 -1.30 -1.03 -1.60
CA GLU A 115 -0.66 -1.91 -2.59
C GLU A 115 -0.48 -3.35 -2.09
N LEU A 116 -0.20 -3.53 -0.79
CA LEU A 116 0.26 -4.80 -0.24
C LEU A 116 -0.71 -5.95 -0.54
N ASN A 117 -0.18 -6.97 -1.21
CA ASN A 117 -0.95 -8.08 -1.70
C ASN A 117 -1.23 -9.15 -0.63
N LEU A 118 -2.27 -9.96 -0.84
CA LEU A 118 -2.65 -10.98 0.14
C LEU A 118 -1.56 -12.05 0.35
N ALA A 119 -0.67 -12.30 -0.63
CA ALA A 119 0.48 -13.20 -0.45
C ALA A 119 1.38 -12.78 0.73
N ARG A 120 1.55 -11.47 0.96
CA ARG A 120 2.35 -10.97 2.09
C ARG A 120 1.70 -11.31 3.44
N ALA A 121 0.38 -11.28 3.51
CA ALA A 121 -0.39 -11.57 4.73
C ALA A 121 -0.95 -13.01 4.79
N SER A 122 -0.62 -13.87 3.81
CA SER A 122 -1.25 -15.19 3.65
C SER A 122 -1.22 -16.11 4.87
N PRO A 123 -0.20 -16.10 5.76
CA PRO A 123 -0.23 -16.96 6.94
C PRO A 123 -1.33 -16.61 7.95
N LEU A 124 -1.85 -15.38 7.92
CA LEU A 124 -2.99 -14.98 8.76
C LEU A 124 -4.35 -15.30 8.14
N TYR A 125 -4.37 -15.61 6.84
CA TYR A 125 -5.61 -15.77 6.06
C TYR A 125 -5.66 -17.08 5.26
N PRO A 126 -5.20 -18.23 5.79
CA PRO A 126 -5.16 -19.47 5.01
C PRO A 126 -6.57 -19.93 4.61
N GLU A 127 -7.55 -19.76 5.48
CA GLU A 127 -8.93 -20.15 5.21
C GLU A 127 -9.61 -19.24 4.19
N GLU A 128 -9.45 -17.91 4.33
CA GLU A 128 -10.00 -16.97 3.36
C GLU A 128 -9.43 -17.21 1.97
N ILE A 129 -8.12 -17.46 1.84
CA ILE A 129 -7.50 -17.80 0.56
C ILE A 129 -8.08 -19.09 -0.01
N ALA A 130 -8.22 -20.14 0.80
CA ALA A 130 -8.76 -21.42 0.33
C ALA A 130 -10.21 -21.32 -0.15
N LYS A 131 -11.01 -20.44 0.47
CA LYS A 131 -12.44 -20.25 0.18
C LYS A 131 -12.73 -19.07 -0.74
N SER A 132 -11.72 -18.45 -1.35
CA SER A 132 -11.88 -17.16 -2.03
C SER A 132 -12.51 -17.20 -3.42
N GLU A 133 -12.91 -18.37 -3.94
CA GLU A 133 -13.53 -18.47 -5.27
C GLU A 133 -14.78 -17.58 -5.33
N ASN A 134 -14.68 -16.47 -6.05
CA ASN A 134 -15.75 -15.51 -6.22
C ASN A 134 -15.62 -14.80 -7.57
N PRO A 135 -16.30 -15.30 -8.63
CA PRO A 135 -16.24 -14.70 -9.95
C PRO A 135 -16.98 -13.37 -10.05
N PHE A 136 -17.66 -12.89 -9.00
CA PHE A 136 -18.35 -11.60 -9.01
C PHE A 136 -17.50 -10.46 -8.44
N ILE A 137 -16.30 -10.76 -7.93
CA ILE A 137 -15.29 -9.75 -7.61
C ILE A 137 -14.23 -9.82 -8.70
N ARG A 138 -13.98 -8.68 -9.35
CA ARG A 138 -12.99 -8.53 -10.43
C ARG A 138 -11.96 -7.50 -10.06
N TYR A 139 -10.72 -7.76 -10.43
CA TYR A 139 -9.57 -6.92 -10.08
C TYR A 139 -8.75 -6.57 -11.32
N PHE A 140 -8.34 -5.31 -11.43
CA PHE A 140 -7.44 -4.81 -12.47
C PHE A 140 -6.30 -4.03 -11.79
N GLU A 141 -5.05 -4.44 -12.04
CA GLU A 141 -3.88 -3.70 -11.55
C GLU A 141 -3.38 -2.74 -12.63
N VAL A 142 -3.30 -1.45 -12.29
CA VAL A 142 -2.70 -0.44 -13.15
C VAL A 142 -1.17 -0.56 -13.07
N PRO A 143 -0.46 -0.73 -14.20
CA PRO A 143 0.99 -0.73 -14.23
C PRO A 143 1.57 0.53 -13.60
N LYS A 144 2.45 0.32 -12.64
CA LYS A 144 3.10 1.39 -11.89
C LYS A 144 4.04 2.14 -12.85
N ARG A 145 3.73 3.39 -13.19
CA ARG A 145 4.56 4.27 -14.04
C ARG A 145 4.47 5.73 -13.56
N TYR A 146 5.31 6.60 -14.12
CA TYR A 146 5.26 8.04 -13.91
C TYR A 146 5.48 8.78 -15.24
N ASP A 147 4.91 9.98 -15.38
CA ASP A 147 5.16 10.89 -16.50
C ASP A 147 4.99 12.35 -16.04
N PHE A 148 6.03 13.17 -16.14
CA PHE A 148 5.99 14.57 -15.68
C PHE A 148 5.57 15.58 -16.77
N ASN A 149 5.44 15.12 -18.01
CA ASN A 149 5.17 15.96 -19.17
C ASN A 149 3.70 15.95 -19.55
N THR A 150 3.09 14.76 -19.67
CA THR A 150 1.76 14.64 -20.27
C THR A 150 0.89 13.63 -19.55
N PRO A 151 -0.38 13.98 -19.22
CA PRO A 151 -1.38 13.02 -18.80
C PRO A 151 -1.60 11.92 -19.86
N GLN A 152 -1.39 10.68 -19.49
CA GLN A 152 -1.50 9.53 -20.40
C GLN A 152 -2.98 9.24 -20.71
N GLN A 153 -3.26 8.90 -21.97
CA GLN A 153 -4.61 8.54 -22.41
C GLN A 153 -4.91 7.04 -22.28
N GLU A 154 -3.87 6.21 -22.12
CA GLU A 154 -3.99 4.77 -22.08
C GLU A 154 -3.07 4.14 -21.03
N ILE A 155 -3.54 3.03 -20.49
CA ILE A 155 -2.75 2.14 -19.65
C ILE A 155 -1.98 1.14 -20.54
N PRO A 156 -0.65 1.01 -20.39
CA PRO A 156 0.18 0.20 -21.29
C PRO A 156 0.00 -1.32 -21.15
N GLY A 157 -0.74 -1.78 -20.15
CA GLY A 157 -0.94 -3.19 -19.83
C GLY A 157 -1.95 -3.39 -18.71
N GLY A 158 -2.07 -4.64 -18.26
CA GLY A 158 -3.07 -5.05 -17.27
C GLY A 158 -4.21 -5.85 -17.91
N GLN A 159 -4.93 -6.58 -17.06
CA GLN A 159 -6.09 -7.39 -17.42
C GLN A 159 -7.01 -7.52 -16.21
N TRP A 160 -8.30 -7.69 -16.47
CA TRP A 160 -9.24 -8.06 -15.41
C TRP A 160 -9.05 -9.52 -15.03
N ILE A 161 -9.02 -9.79 -13.73
CA ILE A 161 -8.98 -11.15 -13.17
C ILE A 161 -10.15 -11.36 -12.20
N SER A 162 -10.75 -12.53 -12.21
CA SER A 162 -11.66 -12.98 -11.14
C SER A 162 -10.88 -13.41 -9.91
N ILE A 163 -11.52 -13.32 -8.75
CA ILE A 163 -10.94 -13.82 -7.50
C ILE A 163 -11.11 -15.34 -7.42
N ASN A 164 -9.98 -16.02 -7.21
CA ASN A 164 -9.86 -17.44 -6.89
C ASN A 164 -8.65 -17.64 -5.97
N PRO A 165 -8.43 -18.85 -5.39
CA PRO A 165 -7.33 -19.09 -4.45
C PRO A 165 -5.94 -18.75 -4.99
N GLN A 166 -5.74 -18.73 -6.31
CA GLN A 166 -4.46 -18.39 -6.94
C GLN A 166 -4.33 -16.89 -7.24
N THR A 167 -5.37 -16.25 -7.75
CA THR A 167 -5.35 -14.84 -8.17
C THR A 167 -5.43 -13.89 -6.99
N ILE A 168 -6.14 -14.26 -5.92
CA ILE A 168 -6.31 -13.43 -4.72
C ILE A 168 -4.96 -13.04 -4.09
N LEU A 169 -3.96 -13.92 -4.19
CA LEU A 169 -2.61 -13.70 -3.67
C LEU A 169 -1.93 -12.47 -4.28
N LYS A 170 -2.35 -12.05 -5.48
CA LYS A 170 -1.83 -10.87 -6.20
C LYS A 170 -2.64 -9.61 -5.92
N CYS A 171 -3.84 -9.74 -5.39
CA CYS A 171 -4.73 -8.61 -5.12
C CYS A 171 -4.32 -7.88 -3.84
N SER A 172 -4.55 -6.56 -3.80
CA SER A 172 -4.49 -5.79 -2.55
C SER A 172 -5.38 -6.45 -1.50
N ALA A 173 -4.79 -6.76 -0.34
CA ALA A 173 -5.51 -7.41 0.74
C ALA A 173 -6.66 -6.53 1.26
N ILE A 174 -6.43 -5.21 1.39
CA ILE A 174 -7.45 -4.26 1.86
C ILE A 174 -8.59 -4.16 0.86
N ALA A 175 -8.28 -3.97 -0.42
CA ALA A 175 -9.29 -3.85 -1.46
C ALA A 175 -10.13 -5.13 -1.59
N TYR A 176 -9.52 -6.30 -1.44
CA TYR A 176 -10.23 -7.58 -1.42
C TYR A 176 -11.23 -7.67 -0.27
N PHE A 177 -10.80 -7.46 0.98
CA PHE A 177 -11.71 -7.56 2.13
C PHE A 177 -12.82 -6.51 2.09
N PHE A 178 -12.51 -5.30 1.59
CA PHE A 178 -13.51 -4.27 1.32
C PHE A 178 -14.58 -4.75 0.32
N ALA A 179 -14.16 -5.32 -0.81
CA ALA A 179 -15.07 -5.83 -1.83
C ALA A 179 -15.87 -7.04 -1.36
N LEU A 180 -15.25 -7.94 -0.60
CA LEU A 180 -15.89 -9.14 -0.05
C LEU A 180 -17.08 -8.75 0.82
N ASP A 181 -16.87 -7.84 1.78
CA ASP A 181 -17.94 -7.36 2.67
C ASP A 181 -19.11 -6.72 1.90
N LEU A 182 -18.81 -5.88 0.90
CA LEU A 182 -19.84 -5.23 0.10
C LEU A 182 -20.59 -6.26 -0.76
N TYR A 183 -19.89 -7.22 -1.35
CA TYR A 183 -20.50 -8.29 -2.11
C TYR A 183 -21.38 -9.17 -1.23
N GLU A 184 -20.90 -9.62 -0.06
CA GLU A 184 -21.67 -10.42 0.88
C GLU A 184 -22.95 -9.71 1.31
N LYS A 185 -22.88 -8.41 1.58
CA LYS A 185 -24.03 -7.61 2.00
C LYS A 185 -25.05 -7.35 0.88
N TYR A 186 -24.59 -6.94 -0.30
CA TYR A 186 -25.48 -6.43 -1.34
C TYR A 186 -25.72 -7.43 -2.48
N GLN A 187 -24.89 -8.46 -2.61
CA GLN A 187 -24.90 -9.44 -3.71
C GLN A 187 -24.81 -8.77 -5.09
N ILE A 188 -24.03 -7.69 -5.18
CA ILE A 188 -23.79 -6.92 -6.41
C ILE A 188 -22.34 -7.11 -6.84
N PRO A 189 -22.04 -7.42 -8.12
CA PRO A 189 -20.67 -7.56 -8.59
C PRO A 189 -19.80 -6.35 -8.24
N ILE A 190 -18.54 -6.58 -7.88
CA ILE A 190 -17.60 -5.53 -7.49
C ILE A 190 -16.41 -5.53 -8.45
N GLY A 191 -16.13 -4.38 -9.06
CA GLY A 191 -14.92 -4.14 -9.84
C GLY A 191 -13.91 -3.32 -9.05
N LEU A 192 -12.67 -3.77 -8.97
CA LEU A 192 -11.58 -3.07 -8.30
C LEU A 192 -10.52 -2.67 -9.33
N ILE A 193 -10.28 -1.37 -9.48
CA ILE A 193 -9.16 -0.84 -10.27
C ILE A 193 -8.12 -0.36 -9.26
N ASN A 194 -6.98 -1.04 -9.17
CA ASN A 194 -5.92 -0.67 -8.24
C ASN A 194 -4.82 0.14 -8.94
N ALA A 195 -4.69 1.41 -8.54
CA ALA A 195 -3.64 2.33 -8.95
C ALA A 195 -2.88 2.83 -7.70
N SER A 196 -2.05 1.98 -7.10
CA SER A 196 -1.26 2.31 -5.90
C SER A 196 0.25 2.12 -6.12
N LEU A 197 1.06 2.90 -5.39
CA LEU A 197 2.52 2.82 -5.44
C LEU A 197 3.17 3.09 -4.07
N GLY A 198 3.91 2.10 -3.57
CA GLY A 198 4.63 2.12 -2.32
C GLY A 198 5.57 3.32 -2.17
N GLY A 199 5.50 3.97 -1.01
CA GLY A 199 6.31 5.14 -0.67
C GLY A 199 5.90 6.43 -1.35
N SER A 200 4.88 6.46 -2.21
CA SER A 200 4.44 7.70 -2.85
C SER A 200 3.80 8.68 -1.86
N PRO A 201 4.20 9.96 -1.88
CA PRO A 201 3.54 11.01 -1.13
C PRO A 201 2.33 11.57 -1.92
N VAL A 202 1.41 12.28 -1.25
CA VAL A 202 0.13 12.71 -1.83
C VAL A 202 0.29 13.61 -3.06
N GLU A 203 1.31 14.47 -3.09
CA GLU A 203 1.59 15.42 -4.18
C GLU A 203 1.98 14.74 -5.50
N ALA A 204 2.41 13.48 -5.48
CA ALA A 204 2.66 12.68 -6.69
C ALA A 204 1.37 12.38 -7.48
N TRP A 205 0.21 12.48 -6.80
CA TRP A 205 -1.11 12.08 -7.27
C TRP A 205 -2.03 13.27 -7.62
N ILE A 206 -1.50 14.50 -7.56
CA ILE A 206 -2.21 15.73 -7.91
C ILE A 206 -1.91 16.11 -9.37
N SER A 207 -2.93 16.45 -10.15
CA SER A 207 -2.76 16.94 -11.51
C SER A 207 -2.11 18.32 -11.56
N GLU A 208 -1.59 18.71 -12.73
CA GLU A 208 -0.81 19.94 -12.86
C GLU A 208 -1.58 21.20 -12.43
N GLY A 209 -2.88 21.28 -12.73
CA GLY A 209 -3.69 22.47 -12.45
C GLY A 209 -3.70 22.83 -10.96
N PRO A 210 -4.25 21.97 -10.08
CA PRO A 210 -4.26 22.21 -8.64
C PRO A 210 -2.87 22.25 -8.01
N LEU A 211 -1.89 21.52 -8.55
CA LEU A 211 -0.53 21.52 -8.02
C LEU A 211 0.12 22.92 -8.05
N LYS A 212 -0.26 23.79 -8.99
CA LYS A 212 0.23 25.19 -9.07
C LYS A 212 -0.05 26.02 -7.83
N ALA A 213 -1.06 25.64 -7.02
CA ALA A 213 -1.34 26.29 -5.74
C ALA A 213 -0.27 25.99 -4.68
N PHE A 214 0.66 25.07 -4.96
CA PHE A 214 1.75 24.68 -4.08
C PHE A 214 3.10 24.86 -4.79
N PRO A 215 3.65 26.10 -4.85
CA PRO A 215 4.79 26.44 -5.70
C PRO A 215 6.05 25.60 -5.47
N GLU A 216 6.34 25.18 -4.23
CA GLU A 216 7.48 24.29 -3.94
C GLU A 216 7.37 22.97 -4.71
N TYR A 217 6.24 22.28 -4.57
CA TYR A 217 5.98 21.00 -5.24
C TYR A 217 5.80 21.16 -6.75
N TYR A 218 5.17 22.25 -7.21
CA TYR A 218 5.05 22.52 -8.64
C TYR A 218 6.40 22.76 -9.30
N ASN A 219 7.25 23.59 -8.70
CA ASN A 219 8.60 23.84 -9.19
C ASN A 219 9.46 22.57 -9.16
N GLU A 220 9.26 21.70 -8.16
CA GLU A 220 9.90 20.39 -8.15
C GLU A 220 9.44 19.53 -9.34
N ALA A 221 8.13 19.42 -9.60
CA ALA A 221 7.60 18.68 -10.75
C ALA A 221 8.18 19.17 -12.08
N LEU A 222 8.33 20.49 -12.26
CA LEU A 222 8.88 21.09 -13.47
C LEU A 222 10.33 20.65 -13.73
N ARG A 223 11.14 20.43 -12.68
CA ARG A 223 12.52 19.94 -12.85
C ARG A 223 12.54 18.54 -13.49
N PHE A 224 11.59 17.69 -13.12
CA PHE A 224 11.50 16.32 -13.63
C PHE A 224 10.88 16.21 -15.03
N ARG A 225 10.55 17.33 -15.67
CA ARG A 225 10.27 17.34 -17.13
C ARG A 225 11.53 17.13 -17.96
N ASP A 226 12.69 17.48 -17.43
CA ASP A 226 13.96 17.28 -18.11
C ASP A 226 14.42 15.80 -18.07
N PRO A 227 14.44 15.09 -19.22
CA PRO A 227 14.91 13.71 -19.27
C PRO A 227 16.42 13.59 -19.01
N GLN A 228 17.21 14.67 -19.09
CA GLN A 228 18.63 14.64 -18.72
C GLN A 228 18.79 14.58 -17.20
N LEU A 229 18.04 15.38 -16.45
CA LEU A 229 18.00 15.29 -14.98
C LEU A 229 17.60 13.88 -14.50
N ILE A 230 16.53 13.31 -15.06
CA ILE A 230 16.08 11.94 -14.74
C ILE A 230 17.21 10.94 -14.97
N ARG A 231 17.79 10.91 -16.18
CA ARG A 231 18.88 9.99 -16.52
C ARG A 231 20.11 10.17 -15.63
N SER A 232 20.42 11.42 -15.27
CA SER A 232 21.53 11.75 -14.36
C SER A 232 21.30 11.16 -12.97
N ILE A 233 20.11 11.35 -12.40
CA ILE A 233 19.73 10.77 -11.10
C ILE A 233 19.75 9.24 -11.14
N GLU A 234 19.16 8.62 -12.16
CA GLU A 234 19.17 7.16 -12.29
C GLU A 234 20.59 6.59 -12.41
N THR A 235 21.45 7.26 -13.16
CA THR A 235 22.86 6.88 -13.29
C THR A 235 23.58 7.03 -11.96
N GLN A 236 23.40 8.15 -11.25
CA GLN A 236 24.01 8.38 -9.93
C GLN A 236 23.55 7.34 -8.90
N ASN A 237 22.24 7.08 -8.81
CA ASN A 237 21.68 6.05 -7.93
C ASN A 237 22.29 4.68 -8.22
N ARG A 238 22.36 4.29 -9.50
CA ARG A 238 22.91 3.00 -9.93
C ARG A 238 24.40 2.88 -9.62
N GLU A 239 25.22 3.86 -10.00
CA GLU A 239 26.67 3.80 -9.76
C GLU A 239 27.00 3.84 -8.27
N ARG A 240 26.29 4.67 -7.48
CA ARG A 240 26.47 4.70 -6.02
C ARG A 240 26.16 3.36 -5.36
N SER A 241 25.02 2.76 -5.70
CA SER A 241 24.63 1.43 -5.20
C SER A 241 25.64 0.37 -5.63
N LYS A 242 25.97 0.32 -6.92
CA LYS A 242 26.95 -0.62 -7.48
C LYS A 242 28.31 -0.50 -6.80
N GLN A 243 28.82 0.72 -6.62
CA GLN A 243 30.09 0.97 -5.96
C GLN A 243 30.05 0.47 -4.51
N TRP A 244 29.01 0.83 -3.75
CA TRP A 244 28.86 0.42 -2.36
C TRP A 244 28.83 -1.11 -2.22
N TYR A 245 28.01 -1.81 -3.01
CA TYR A 245 27.93 -3.28 -2.95
C TYR A 245 29.21 -3.96 -3.47
N SER A 246 29.88 -3.39 -4.47
CA SER A 246 31.16 -3.92 -4.95
C SER A 246 32.25 -3.79 -3.89
N THR A 247 32.33 -2.65 -3.20
CA THR A 247 33.27 -2.44 -2.10
C THR A 247 32.94 -3.39 -0.94
N LEU A 248 31.67 -3.49 -0.54
CA LEU A 248 31.23 -4.44 0.49
C LEU A 248 31.69 -5.86 0.15
N TRP A 249 31.43 -6.33 -1.08
CA TRP A 249 31.82 -7.67 -1.51
C TRP A 249 33.33 -7.90 -1.43
N SER A 250 34.14 -6.90 -1.81
CA SER A 250 35.61 -7.00 -1.75
C SER A 250 36.17 -7.02 -0.33
N LEU A 251 35.47 -6.39 0.63
CA LEU A 251 35.91 -6.29 2.02
C LEU A 251 35.37 -7.43 2.90
N ASP A 252 34.31 -8.12 2.47
CA ASP A 252 33.63 -9.13 3.28
C ASP A 252 34.53 -10.35 3.54
N GLU A 253 35.07 -10.41 4.76
CA GLU A 253 35.93 -11.51 5.22
C GLU A 253 35.25 -12.88 5.09
N GLY A 254 33.90 -12.93 5.10
CA GLY A 254 33.14 -14.16 4.97
C GLY A 254 33.28 -14.86 3.61
N TYR A 255 33.75 -14.15 2.59
CA TYR A 255 34.03 -14.71 1.26
C TYR A 255 35.52 -14.80 0.93
N ARG A 256 36.41 -14.31 1.81
CA ARG A 256 37.84 -14.15 1.49
C ARG A 256 38.59 -15.47 1.33
N ASN A 257 38.20 -16.50 2.07
CA ASN A 257 38.76 -17.84 1.93
C ASN A 257 37.78 -18.73 1.12
N PRO A 258 38.09 -19.08 -0.14
CA PRO A 258 37.19 -19.87 -0.98
C PRO A 258 37.05 -21.33 -0.54
N ASP A 259 38.02 -21.87 0.19
CA ASP A 259 37.98 -23.26 0.68
C ASP A 259 37.10 -23.39 1.92
N THR A 260 37.04 -22.33 2.72
CA THR A 260 36.26 -22.25 3.98
C THR A 260 35.54 -20.91 4.13
N PRO A 261 34.63 -20.55 3.19
CA PRO A 261 33.82 -19.35 3.34
C PRO A 261 32.91 -19.50 4.57
N TRP A 262 32.38 -18.41 5.11
CA TRP A 262 31.70 -18.47 6.41
C TRP A 262 30.36 -19.21 6.41
N PHE A 263 29.81 -19.52 5.23
CA PHE A 263 28.68 -20.45 5.09
C PHE A 263 29.09 -21.93 5.08
N SER A 264 30.38 -22.25 4.97
CA SER A 264 30.90 -23.62 4.90
C SER A 264 30.66 -24.38 6.20
N GLN A 265 30.29 -25.66 6.07
CA GLN A 265 30.19 -26.57 7.22
C GLN A 265 31.54 -26.84 7.90
N LYS A 266 32.66 -26.60 7.21
CA LYS A 266 34.01 -26.84 7.73
C LYS A 266 34.52 -25.70 8.62
N LEU A 267 33.82 -24.57 8.64
CA LEU A 267 34.23 -23.39 9.40
C LEU A 267 34.18 -23.65 10.91
N GLN A 268 35.28 -23.34 11.58
CA GLN A 268 35.39 -23.30 13.05
C GLN A 268 34.94 -21.92 13.54
N VAL A 269 34.10 -21.87 14.57
CA VAL A 269 33.43 -20.63 15.04
C VAL A 269 33.47 -20.44 16.55
N GLU A 270 34.34 -21.16 17.25
CA GLU A 270 34.46 -21.13 18.71
C GLU A 270 34.84 -19.73 19.20
N HIS A 271 35.62 -19.00 18.40
CA HIS A 271 36.06 -17.62 18.64
C HIS A 271 35.05 -16.55 18.21
N TRP A 272 33.91 -16.92 17.65
CA TRP A 272 32.87 -15.94 17.30
C TRP A 272 32.11 -15.51 18.55
N SER A 273 31.78 -14.22 18.60
CA SER A 273 30.92 -13.64 19.62
C SER A 273 29.52 -14.23 19.55
N GLU A 274 28.75 -14.11 20.63
CA GLU A 274 27.35 -14.54 20.69
C GLU A 274 26.42 -13.35 20.83
N MET A 275 25.25 -13.47 20.23
CA MET A 275 24.15 -12.51 20.33
C MET A 275 22.83 -13.28 20.32
N ASP A 276 21.87 -12.84 21.13
CA ASP A 276 20.51 -13.37 21.08
C ASP A 276 19.76 -12.86 19.85
N ILE A 277 19.04 -13.79 19.19
CA ILE A 277 18.09 -13.49 18.13
C ILE A 277 16.67 -13.76 18.64
N PRO A 278 15.70 -12.87 18.41
CA PRO A 278 15.84 -11.55 17.78
C PRO A 278 16.57 -10.54 18.65
N GLY A 279 17.12 -9.51 18.01
CA GLY A 279 17.90 -8.45 18.63
C GLY A 279 18.59 -7.58 17.59
N TYR A 280 19.12 -6.44 18.02
CA TYR A 280 19.87 -5.52 17.17
C TYR A 280 21.31 -5.40 17.64
N TRP A 281 22.28 -5.64 16.75
CA TRP A 281 23.70 -5.62 17.13
C TRP A 281 24.20 -4.22 17.48
N ALA A 282 23.46 -3.17 17.09
CA ALA A 282 23.70 -1.80 17.53
C ALA A 282 23.62 -1.61 19.05
N ASN A 283 22.90 -2.50 19.73
CA ASN A 283 22.77 -2.52 21.19
C ASN A 283 23.80 -3.45 21.86
N GLU A 284 24.61 -4.16 21.08
CA GLU A 284 25.58 -5.15 21.53
C GLU A 284 27.01 -4.62 21.39
N ALA A 285 28.00 -5.47 21.68
CA ALA A 285 29.43 -5.13 21.59
C ALA A 285 29.87 -4.66 20.19
N LEU A 286 29.13 -5.00 19.13
CA LEU A 286 29.45 -4.59 17.76
C LEU A 286 29.12 -3.09 17.51
N GLY A 287 28.19 -2.51 18.27
CA GLY A 287 27.79 -1.12 18.10
C GLY A 287 27.09 -0.84 16.76
N PRO A 288 26.81 0.45 16.45
CA PRO A 288 25.96 0.87 15.34
C PRO A 288 26.69 0.82 13.97
N VAL A 289 27.31 -0.31 13.64
CA VAL A 289 28.02 -0.50 12.38
C VAL A 289 27.07 -0.90 11.24
N HIS A 290 27.41 -0.44 10.04
CA HIS A 290 26.80 -0.86 8.77
C HIS A 290 27.75 -1.78 8.00
N GLY A 291 27.25 -2.45 6.96
CA GLY A 291 28.02 -3.41 6.16
C GLY A 291 27.45 -4.82 6.26
N ALA A 292 28.30 -5.84 6.37
CA ALA A 292 27.90 -7.25 6.42
C ALA A 292 28.21 -7.87 7.77
N VAL A 293 27.20 -8.49 8.39
CA VAL A 293 27.33 -9.26 9.64
C VAL A 293 26.82 -10.68 9.39
N TRP A 294 27.61 -11.67 9.79
CA TRP A 294 27.27 -13.08 9.61
C TRP A 294 26.82 -13.69 10.92
N PHE A 295 25.76 -14.49 10.84
CA PHE A 295 25.19 -15.22 11.96
C PHE A 295 25.20 -16.71 11.65
N ARG A 296 25.53 -17.55 12.63
CA ARG A 296 25.58 -19.01 12.51
C ARG A 296 24.93 -19.67 13.71
N LYS A 297 24.10 -20.68 13.45
CA LYS A 297 23.51 -21.56 14.46
C LYS A 297 23.58 -23.01 14.03
N GLU A 298 23.88 -23.86 14.99
CA GLU A 298 23.74 -25.29 14.82
C GLU A 298 22.39 -25.74 15.39
N ILE A 299 21.72 -26.63 14.65
CA ILE A 299 20.51 -27.31 15.12
C ILE A 299 20.72 -28.81 14.99
N THR A 300 20.12 -29.58 15.89
CA THR A 300 20.15 -31.04 15.84
C THR A 300 18.78 -31.58 15.43
N LEU A 301 18.76 -32.43 14.40
CA LEU A 301 17.54 -33.05 13.88
C LEU A 301 17.53 -34.56 14.16
N GLY A 302 16.34 -35.10 14.42
CA GLY A 302 16.11 -36.55 14.49
C GLY A 302 16.19 -37.22 13.12
N VAL A 303 16.26 -38.55 13.12
CA VAL A 303 16.29 -39.36 11.88
C VAL A 303 15.04 -39.16 11.04
N ASP A 304 13.90 -38.89 11.68
CA ASP A 304 12.60 -38.63 11.07
C ASP A 304 12.52 -37.33 10.25
N ALA A 305 13.40 -36.36 10.54
CA ALA A 305 13.49 -35.10 9.80
C ALA A 305 14.56 -35.13 8.69
N SER A 306 15.37 -36.21 8.62
CA SER A 306 16.47 -36.32 7.66
C SER A 306 15.94 -36.40 6.23
N GLY A 307 16.49 -35.58 5.34
CA GLY A 307 16.11 -35.52 3.93
C GLY A 307 14.73 -34.90 3.64
N ALA A 308 13.94 -34.58 4.67
CA ALA A 308 12.64 -33.94 4.50
C ALA A 308 12.79 -32.47 4.03
N PRO A 309 11.90 -31.96 3.17
CA PRO A 309 11.82 -30.53 2.91
C PRO A 309 11.38 -29.79 4.17
N ALA A 310 11.73 -28.51 4.27
CA ALA A 310 11.42 -27.71 5.45
C ALA A 310 11.12 -26.26 5.11
N LYS A 311 10.42 -25.58 6.02
CA LYS A 311 10.12 -24.14 5.93
C LYS A 311 10.89 -23.40 7.00
N LEU A 312 11.63 -22.38 6.57
CA LEU A 312 12.43 -21.53 7.43
C LEU A 312 11.79 -20.15 7.54
N LEU A 313 11.45 -19.77 8.76
CA LEU A 313 10.97 -18.44 9.12
C LEU A 313 12.05 -17.72 9.92
N LEU A 314 12.47 -16.55 9.43
CA LEU A 314 13.48 -15.70 10.09
C LEU A 314 12.94 -14.30 10.36
N GLY A 315 11.66 -14.23 10.73
CA GLY A 315 10.97 -13.00 11.12
C GLY A 315 11.11 -11.89 10.09
N ARG A 316 11.61 -10.73 10.53
CA ARG A 316 11.98 -9.59 9.69
C ARG A 316 13.41 -9.19 10.04
N ILE A 317 14.21 -8.85 9.05
CA ILE A 317 15.64 -8.52 9.21
C ILE A 317 15.89 -7.11 8.66
N VAL A 318 16.76 -6.35 9.31
CA VAL A 318 17.21 -5.02 8.86
C VAL A 318 18.68 -5.15 8.41
N ASP A 319 19.04 -4.98 7.13
CA ASP A 319 18.17 -4.60 5.99
C ASP A 319 17.89 -5.78 5.05
N ALA A 320 18.92 -6.44 4.57
CA ALA A 320 18.84 -7.50 3.57
C ALA A 320 19.56 -8.75 4.08
N ASP A 321 19.22 -9.91 3.53
CA ASP A 321 19.82 -11.17 3.97
C ASP A 321 20.06 -12.17 2.84
N SER A 322 21.04 -13.04 3.06
CA SER A 322 21.28 -14.27 2.32
C SER A 322 21.39 -15.43 3.31
N VAL A 323 20.63 -16.50 3.08
CA VAL A 323 20.50 -17.61 4.02
C VAL A 323 21.06 -18.87 3.42
N PHE A 324 21.91 -19.56 4.18
CA PHE A 324 22.54 -20.81 3.80
C PHE A 324 22.19 -21.90 4.81
N VAL A 325 21.91 -23.09 4.29
CA VAL A 325 21.68 -24.30 5.08
C VAL A 325 22.70 -25.31 4.63
N ASN A 326 23.51 -25.81 5.56
CA ASN A 326 24.56 -26.80 5.25
C ASN A 326 25.50 -26.36 4.11
N GLY A 327 25.77 -25.05 4.01
CA GLY A 327 26.61 -24.46 2.97
C GLY A 327 25.93 -24.16 1.64
N VAL A 328 24.64 -24.47 1.50
CA VAL A 328 23.86 -24.21 0.28
C VAL A 328 22.96 -22.99 0.48
N LEU A 329 23.00 -22.04 -0.44
CA LEU A 329 22.09 -20.88 -0.43
C LEU A 329 20.65 -21.34 -0.63
N VAL A 330 19.75 -21.02 0.30
CA VAL A 330 18.32 -21.38 0.23
C VAL A 330 17.43 -20.17 -0.07
N GLY A 331 17.92 -18.95 0.12
CA GLY A 331 17.13 -17.75 -0.21
C GLY A 331 17.81 -16.43 0.13
N THR A 332 17.20 -15.35 -0.37
CA THR A 332 17.61 -13.97 -0.10
C THR A 332 16.41 -13.05 -0.09
N THR A 333 16.49 -11.98 0.71
CA THR A 333 15.56 -10.85 0.69
C THR A 333 16.37 -9.55 0.69
N SER A 334 16.02 -8.62 -0.21
CA SER A 334 16.87 -7.46 -0.54
C SER A 334 16.61 -6.19 0.28
N TYR A 335 15.60 -6.15 1.15
CA TYR A 335 15.27 -4.97 1.95
C TYR A 335 14.45 -5.33 3.20
N GLN A 336 14.28 -4.37 4.11
CA GLN A 336 13.86 -4.67 5.48
C GLN A 336 12.42 -5.16 5.66
N TYR A 337 11.46 -4.75 4.82
CA TYR A 337 10.03 -4.95 5.14
C TYR A 337 9.44 -6.36 4.89
N PRO A 338 9.89 -7.20 3.95
CA PRO A 338 9.29 -8.52 3.75
C PRO A 338 9.48 -9.47 4.93
N PRO A 339 8.52 -10.32 5.27
CA PRO A 339 8.81 -11.43 6.17
C PRO A 339 9.80 -12.40 5.49
N ARG A 340 10.74 -12.95 6.26
CA ARG A 340 11.75 -13.89 5.76
C ARG A 340 11.20 -15.30 5.81
N ARG A 341 10.80 -15.79 4.64
CA ARG A 341 10.18 -17.11 4.45
C ARG A 341 10.94 -17.84 3.34
N TYR A 342 11.66 -18.90 3.70
CA TYR A 342 12.49 -19.66 2.78
C TYR A 342 12.08 -21.13 2.77
N GLU A 343 12.02 -21.72 1.58
CA GLU A 343 11.81 -23.15 1.40
C GLU A 343 13.18 -23.84 1.37
N ILE A 344 13.35 -24.87 2.17
CA ILE A 344 14.54 -25.72 2.19
C ILE A 344 14.20 -26.98 1.39
N PRO A 345 14.92 -27.25 0.29
CA PRO A 345 14.63 -28.40 -0.55
C PRO A 345 14.91 -29.72 0.17
N ALA A 346 14.19 -30.78 -0.24
CA ALA A 346 14.43 -32.13 0.22
C ALA A 346 15.89 -32.56 -0.01
N GLY A 347 16.43 -33.40 0.87
CA GLY A 347 17.80 -33.90 0.83
C GLY A 347 18.86 -32.95 1.42
N LEU A 348 18.52 -31.69 1.71
CA LEU A 348 19.50 -30.73 2.25
C LEU A 348 19.73 -30.87 3.76
N LEU A 349 18.69 -31.23 4.52
CA LEU A 349 18.77 -31.50 5.95
C LEU A 349 19.17 -32.96 6.22
N LYS A 350 19.95 -33.20 7.27
CA LYS A 350 20.40 -34.54 7.69
C LYS A 350 20.06 -34.81 9.15
N ALA A 351 20.02 -36.08 9.53
CA ALA A 351 20.01 -36.47 10.94
C ALA A 351 21.26 -35.93 11.66
N GLY A 352 21.11 -35.53 12.92
CA GLY A 352 22.17 -34.91 13.70
C GLY A 352 22.35 -33.41 13.41
N ALA A 353 23.59 -32.94 13.47
CA ALA A 353 23.93 -31.52 13.36
C ALA A 353 23.71 -30.96 11.94
N ASN A 354 23.04 -29.82 11.87
CA ASN A 354 22.85 -29.01 10.66
C ASN A 354 23.24 -27.57 10.97
N THR A 355 23.80 -26.89 9.97
CA THR A 355 24.22 -25.49 10.11
C THR A 355 23.27 -24.57 9.39
N LEU A 356 22.78 -23.55 10.09
CA LEU A 356 22.08 -22.41 9.54
C LEU A 356 23.02 -21.20 9.57
N VAL A 357 23.18 -20.52 8.43
CA VAL A 357 23.98 -19.30 8.32
C VAL A 357 23.14 -18.20 7.69
N VAL A 358 23.15 -17.02 8.30
CA VAL A 358 22.47 -15.82 7.78
C VAL A 358 23.51 -14.73 7.63
N ARG A 359 23.78 -14.32 6.39
CA ARG A 359 24.53 -13.11 6.10
C ARG A 359 23.54 -11.96 6.05
N VAL A 360 23.67 -10.99 6.95
CA VAL A 360 22.85 -9.78 6.97
C VAL A 360 23.66 -8.61 6.41
N ILE A 361 23.11 -7.92 5.42
CA ILE A 361 23.64 -6.64 4.94
C ILE A 361 22.78 -5.54 5.54
N ASN A 362 23.42 -4.62 6.28
CA ASN A 362 22.80 -3.39 6.75
C ASN A 362 23.36 -2.23 5.94
N SER A 363 22.48 -1.55 5.22
CA SER A 363 22.82 -0.39 4.39
C SER A 363 22.69 0.93 5.15
N GLY A 364 21.93 0.97 6.25
CA GLY A 364 21.79 2.14 7.10
C GLY A 364 20.86 1.88 8.29
N GLY A 365 20.93 2.73 9.31
CA GLY A 365 20.11 2.57 10.51
C GLY A 365 20.48 1.34 11.36
N LYS A 366 19.49 0.83 12.11
CA LYS A 366 19.69 -0.16 13.19
C LYS A 366 19.55 -1.59 12.68
N GLY A 367 20.67 -2.20 12.29
CA GLY A 367 20.68 -3.56 11.74
C GLY A 367 20.44 -4.64 12.80
N GLY A 368 19.75 -5.71 12.38
CA GLY A 368 19.41 -6.82 13.27
C GLY A 368 18.19 -7.62 12.86
N PHE A 369 17.75 -8.47 13.78
CA PHE A 369 16.57 -9.31 13.69
C PHE A 369 15.47 -8.70 14.54
N VAL A 370 14.36 -8.35 13.91
CA VAL A 370 13.29 -7.56 14.52
C VAL A 370 12.54 -8.38 15.59
N PRO A 371 12.45 -7.91 16.85
CA PRO A 371 11.73 -8.60 17.91
C PRO A 371 10.25 -8.84 17.60
N ASP A 372 9.58 -9.71 18.34
CA ASP A 372 8.16 -10.06 18.19
C ASP A 372 7.75 -10.61 16.80
N LYS A 373 8.72 -11.10 16.03
CA LYS A 373 8.50 -11.86 14.79
C LYS A 373 8.81 -13.35 14.99
N PRO A 374 8.24 -14.26 14.19
CA PRO A 374 8.50 -15.69 14.31
C PRO A 374 9.86 -16.07 13.72
N TYR A 375 10.65 -16.82 14.50
CA TYR A 375 11.94 -17.40 14.11
C TYR A 375 11.89 -18.90 14.33
N SER A 376 11.66 -19.67 13.26
CA SER A 376 11.46 -21.12 13.40
C SER A 376 11.84 -21.90 12.15
N LEU A 377 12.12 -23.19 12.34
CA LEU A 377 12.24 -24.18 11.28
C LEU A 377 11.11 -25.20 11.43
N THR A 378 10.30 -25.38 10.39
CA THR A 378 9.28 -26.44 10.35
C THR A 378 9.72 -27.55 9.41
N VAL A 379 9.90 -28.77 9.94
CA VAL A 379 10.35 -29.96 9.19
C VAL A 379 9.64 -31.20 9.72
N ALA A 380 9.15 -32.06 8.83
CA ALA A 380 8.45 -33.31 9.18
C ALA A 380 7.32 -33.13 10.23
N GLY A 381 6.56 -32.02 10.13
CA GLY A 381 5.48 -31.68 11.07
C GLY A 381 5.95 -31.15 12.44
N LYS A 382 7.26 -31.07 12.70
CA LYS A 382 7.84 -30.50 13.92
C LYS A 382 8.27 -29.06 13.68
N THR A 383 8.08 -28.22 14.70
CA THR A 383 8.56 -26.83 14.71
C THR A 383 9.69 -26.70 15.72
N ILE A 384 10.83 -26.15 15.27
CA ILE A 384 12.01 -25.88 16.08
C ILE A 384 12.11 -24.36 16.24
N ASP A 385 12.19 -23.89 17.48
CA ASP A 385 12.44 -22.47 17.78
C ASP A 385 13.90 -22.13 17.46
N LEU A 386 14.10 -21.04 16.72
CA LEU A 386 15.42 -20.55 16.34
C LEU A 386 15.90 -19.38 17.21
N LYS A 387 15.08 -18.91 18.15
CA LYS A 387 15.43 -17.83 19.08
C LYS A 387 16.57 -18.19 20.04
N GLY A 388 17.07 -17.18 20.74
CA GLY A 388 18.18 -17.30 21.69
C GLY A 388 19.53 -17.16 21.00
N PRO A 389 20.60 -17.79 21.52
CA PRO A 389 21.95 -17.45 21.13
C PRO A 389 22.26 -17.92 19.70
N TRP A 390 22.97 -17.05 18.98
CA TRP A 390 23.61 -17.30 17.69
C TRP A 390 25.05 -16.81 17.75
N LYS A 391 25.96 -17.53 17.11
CA LYS A 391 27.31 -17.04 16.86
C LYS A 391 27.24 -15.96 15.79
N TYR A 392 27.97 -14.86 15.96
CA TYR A 392 28.02 -13.80 14.96
C TYR A 392 29.42 -13.19 14.80
N LYS A 393 29.68 -12.65 13.61
CA LYS A 393 30.93 -11.95 13.30
C LYS A 393 30.73 -10.89 12.21
N LEU A 394 31.41 -9.75 12.35
CA LEU A 394 31.48 -8.72 11.33
C LEU A 394 32.28 -9.23 10.13
N GLY A 395 31.66 -9.23 8.95
CA GLY A 395 32.32 -9.56 7.68
C GLY A 395 32.98 -8.34 7.05
N ALA A 396 32.28 -7.22 7.01
CA ALA A 396 32.81 -5.94 6.53
C ALA A 396 32.08 -4.76 7.17
N GLU A 397 32.83 -3.74 7.54
CA GLU A 397 32.30 -2.43 7.91
C GLU A 397 32.17 -1.54 6.67
N MET A 398 31.06 -0.82 6.55
CA MET A 398 30.80 0.12 5.46
C MET A 398 30.24 1.43 6.01
N PRO A 399 30.46 2.56 5.32
CA PRO A 399 29.65 3.75 5.57
C PRO A 399 28.17 3.46 5.26
N ALA A 400 27.25 4.21 5.87
CA ALA A 400 25.85 4.17 5.49
C ALA A 400 25.69 4.49 4.00
N LEU A 401 24.87 3.70 3.30
CA LEU A 401 24.53 3.94 1.91
C LEU A 401 23.60 5.15 1.85
N GLU A 402 23.99 6.16 1.08
CA GLU A 402 23.16 7.35 0.91
C GLU A 402 21.80 6.97 0.27
N PRO A 403 20.68 7.56 0.75
CA PRO A 403 19.36 7.25 0.24
C PRO A 403 19.20 7.50 -1.25
N GLU A 404 18.44 6.62 -1.92
CA GLU A 404 18.07 6.78 -3.31
C GLU A 404 17.13 7.99 -3.51
N VAL A 405 17.34 8.74 -4.58
CA VAL A 405 16.33 9.70 -5.04
C VAL A 405 15.29 8.95 -5.87
N PHE A 406 14.12 8.72 -5.28
CA PHE A 406 13.01 8.05 -5.96
C PHE A 406 12.26 9.01 -6.88
N ILE A 407 12.63 9.02 -8.16
CA ILE A 407 11.98 9.85 -9.20
C ILE A 407 10.46 9.61 -9.20
N ARG A 408 10.03 8.37 -8.98
CA ARG A 408 8.61 7.98 -9.02
C ARG A 408 7.74 8.62 -7.93
N TRP A 409 8.35 9.17 -6.88
CA TRP A 409 7.65 9.83 -5.78
C TRP A 409 7.51 11.34 -5.99
N LYS A 410 8.08 11.86 -7.08
CA LYS A 410 8.05 13.29 -7.34
C LYS A 410 6.65 13.77 -7.72
N PRO A 411 6.31 15.02 -7.42
CA PRO A 411 4.95 15.54 -7.61
C PRO A 411 4.49 15.37 -9.07
N LEU A 412 3.17 15.32 -9.31
CA LEU A 412 2.52 15.18 -10.64
C LEU A 412 2.66 13.82 -11.35
N GLY A 413 3.82 13.16 -11.26
CA GLY A 413 4.18 12.06 -12.15
C GLY A 413 3.21 10.88 -12.13
N LEU A 414 2.69 10.50 -10.96
CA LEU A 414 1.80 9.35 -10.81
C LEU A 414 0.37 9.67 -11.25
N PHE A 415 -0.11 10.89 -11.01
CA PHE A 415 -1.41 11.32 -11.56
C PHE A 415 -1.45 11.11 -13.08
N ASN A 416 -0.45 11.67 -13.77
CA ASN A 416 -0.39 11.64 -15.23
C ASN A 416 -0.33 10.21 -15.79
N ALA A 417 0.43 9.30 -15.15
CA ALA A 417 0.67 7.98 -15.71
C ALA A 417 -0.29 6.89 -15.20
N MET A 418 -0.87 7.05 -14.01
CA MET A 418 -1.66 5.99 -13.36
C MET A 418 -3.12 6.37 -13.14
N ILE A 419 -3.45 7.66 -13.00
CA ILE A 419 -4.82 8.12 -12.72
C ILE A 419 -5.48 8.67 -13.99
N ALA A 420 -4.82 9.57 -14.71
CA ALA A 420 -5.32 10.16 -15.95
C ALA A 420 -5.85 9.14 -16.98
N PRO A 421 -5.20 7.98 -17.24
CA PRO A 421 -5.75 7.01 -18.20
C PRO A 421 -6.96 6.23 -17.67
N VAL A 422 -7.29 6.34 -16.38
CA VAL A 422 -8.43 5.67 -15.73
C VAL A 422 -9.68 6.57 -15.68
N VAL A 423 -9.53 7.90 -15.77
CA VAL A 423 -10.63 8.86 -15.51
C VAL A 423 -11.85 8.72 -16.44
N ASN A 424 -11.67 8.09 -17.60
CA ASN A 424 -12.76 7.79 -18.53
C ASN A 424 -13.64 6.61 -18.08
N TYR A 425 -13.18 5.79 -17.13
CA TYR A 425 -13.95 4.69 -16.58
C TYR A 425 -14.87 5.19 -15.47
N ARG A 426 -16.17 4.95 -15.59
CA ARG A 426 -17.16 5.33 -14.57
C ARG A 426 -16.93 4.48 -13.31
N ILE A 427 -16.88 5.14 -12.15
CA ILE A 427 -16.68 4.50 -10.84
C ILE A 427 -17.74 4.94 -9.84
N LYS A 428 -18.02 4.08 -8.85
CA LYS A 428 -18.87 4.31 -7.67
C LYS A 428 -18.18 5.19 -6.63
N GLY A 429 -16.87 5.05 -6.46
CA GLY A 429 -16.12 5.72 -5.40
C GLY A 429 -14.64 5.36 -5.38
N VAL A 430 -13.91 5.97 -4.44
CA VAL A 430 -12.48 5.77 -4.22
C VAL A 430 -12.24 5.24 -2.80
N ILE A 431 -11.34 4.27 -2.66
CA ILE A 431 -10.71 3.92 -1.38
C ILE A 431 -9.22 4.29 -1.42
N TRP A 432 -8.75 5.00 -0.40
CA TRP A 432 -7.43 5.59 -0.33
C TRP A 432 -6.71 5.24 0.97
N TYR A 433 -5.49 4.70 0.88
CA TYR A 433 -4.63 4.52 2.06
C TYR A 433 -3.24 5.04 1.76
N GLN A 434 -2.97 6.24 2.28
CA GLN A 434 -1.69 6.90 2.20
C GLN A 434 -1.53 7.90 3.35
N GLY A 435 -0.29 8.19 3.69
CA GLY A 435 0.07 9.28 4.58
C GLY A 435 1.48 9.13 5.15
N GLU A 436 1.98 7.90 5.22
CA GLU A 436 3.25 7.59 5.87
C GLU A 436 4.43 8.35 5.24
N SER A 437 4.43 8.52 3.91
CA SER A 437 5.47 9.30 3.21
C SER A 437 5.37 10.82 3.39
N ASN A 438 4.26 11.32 3.94
CA ASN A 438 4.09 12.74 4.28
C ASN A 438 4.23 12.99 5.79
N ALA A 439 4.48 11.95 6.60
CA ALA A 439 4.55 12.07 8.06
C ALA A 439 5.70 12.98 8.54
N GLU A 440 6.72 13.25 7.74
CA GLU A 440 7.77 14.22 8.08
C GLU A 440 7.34 15.68 7.85
N ARG A 441 6.29 15.91 7.03
CA ARG A 441 5.71 17.23 6.71
C ARG A 441 4.18 17.21 6.90
N PRO A 442 3.67 16.94 8.12
CA PRO A 442 2.24 16.72 8.32
C PRO A 442 1.39 17.98 8.11
N ASN A 443 1.97 19.17 8.24
CA ASN A 443 1.25 20.45 8.12
C ASN A 443 0.77 20.73 6.68
N ASP A 444 1.49 20.23 5.67
CA ASP A 444 1.12 20.43 4.26
C ASP A 444 0.01 19.47 3.82
N TYR A 445 -0.14 18.35 4.55
CA TYR A 445 -0.93 17.21 4.13
C TYR A 445 -2.40 17.54 3.91
N LEU A 446 -3.05 18.26 4.84
CA LEU A 446 -4.48 18.57 4.73
C LEU A 446 -4.79 19.34 3.44
N ALA A 447 -3.96 20.34 3.10
CA ALA A 447 -4.17 21.16 1.92
C ALA A 447 -3.92 20.36 0.63
N LEU A 448 -2.82 19.59 0.56
CA LEU A 448 -2.50 18.74 -0.59
C LEU A 448 -3.55 17.65 -0.79
N PHE A 449 -3.95 16.95 0.27
CA PHE A 449 -4.92 15.87 0.20
C PHE A 449 -6.32 16.38 -0.18
N SER A 450 -6.73 17.52 0.37
CA SER A 450 -7.99 18.16 -0.04
C SER A 450 -7.97 18.57 -1.51
N ALA A 451 -6.86 19.14 -1.99
CA ALA A 451 -6.69 19.48 -3.39
C ALA A 451 -6.77 18.23 -4.28
N MET A 452 -6.14 17.12 -3.90
CA MET A 452 -6.20 15.85 -4.63
C MET A 452 -7.63 15.31 -4.74
N ILE A 453 -8.40 15.30 -3.64
CA ILE A 453 -9.79 14.83 -3.63
C ILE A 453 -10.65 15.65 -4.59
N THR A 454 -10.56 16.98 -4.52
CA THR A 454 -11.32 17.89 -5.38
C THR A 454 -10.88 17.78 -6.85
N ASP A 455 -9.58 17.63 -7.09
CA ASP A 455 -9.01 17.42 -8.43
C ASP A 455 -9.58 16.15 -9.08
N TRP A 456 -9.54 15.02 -8.37
CA TRP A 456 -10.05 13.76 -8.91
C TRP A 456 -11.56 13.82 -9.17
N ARG A 457 -12.34 14.43 -8.27
CA ARG A 457 -13.78 14.68 -8.50
C ARG A 457 -14.02 15.46 -9.79
N ALA A 458 -13.20 16.46 -10.08
CA ALA A 458 -13.29 17.25 -11.30
C ALA A 458 -12.95 16.42 -12.55
N HIS A 459 -11.87 15.62 -12.52
CA HIS A 459 -11.48 14.76 -13.66
C HIS A 459 -12.54 13.70 -13.99
N TRP A 460 -13.15 13.09 -12.97
CA TRP A 460 -14.25 12.15 -13.17
C TRP A 460 -15.60 12.82 -13.48
N ARG A 461 -15.68 14.16 -13.35
CA ARG A 461 -16.93 14.94 -13.47
C ARG A 461 -18.01 14.41 -12.51
N GLN A 462 -17.60 14.12 -11.28
CA GLN A 462 -18.44 13.61 -10.21
C GLN A 462 -18.14 14.43 -8.94
N PRO A 463 -18.78 15.59 -8.74
CA PRO A 463 -18.52 16.46 -7.57
C PRO A 463 -18.79 15.74 -6.23
N ASP A 464 -19.75 14.81 -6.23
CA ASP A 464 -20.15 14.03 -5.06
C ASP A 464 -19.52 12.62 -5.03
N LEU A 465 -18.45 12.37 -5.81
CA LEU A 465 -17.77 11.08 -5.81
C LEU A 465 -17.36 10.70 -4.37
N PRO A 466 -17.87 9.58 -3.83
CA PRO A 466 -17.46 9.08 -2.52
C PRO A 466 -15.94 8.89 -2.45
N PHE A 467 -15.31 9.50 -1.45
CA PHE A 467 -13.88 9.41 -1.21
C PHE A 467 -13.62 8.89 0.20
N LEU A 468 -13.26 7.62 0.30
CA LEU A 468 -13.08 6.93 1.56
C LEU A 468 -11.60 6.72 1.82
N TYR A 469 -11.12 7.01 3.02
CA TYR A 469 -9.71 6.87 3.33
C TYR A 469 -9.43 6.29 4.71
N VAL A 470 -8.20 5.86 4.91
CA VAL A 470 -7.75 5.21 6.15
C VAL A 470 -6.89 6.18 6.95
N GLN A 471 -7.27 6.41 8.22
CA GLN A 471 -6.41 7.11 9.17
C GLN A 471 -5.21 6.22 9.50
N LEU A 472 -4.00 6.77 9.58
CA LEU A 472 -2.80 5.95 9.78
C LEU A 472 -2.87 5.04 11.02
N ALA A 473 -2.43 3.80 10.83
CA ALA A 473 -2.27 2.78 11.87
C ALA A 473 -1.15 3.12 12.86
N ASN A 474 -1.01 2.34 13.93
CA ASN A 474 0.09 2.46 14.89
C ASN A 474 1.41 2.01 14.29
N PHE A 475 2.48 2.74 14.63
CA PHE A 475 3.84 2.43 14.20
C PHE A 475 4.85 3.01 15.19
N LEU A 476 6.03 2.39 15.30
CA LEU A 476 7.12 2.69 16.24
C LEU A 476 6.85 2.29 17.69
N GLU A 477 7.90 2.32 18.51
CA GLU A 477 7.85 2.04 19.94
C GLU A 477 6.91 3.01 20.67
N ALA A 478 6.15 2.48 21.62
CA ALA A 478 5.31 3.29 22.50
C ALA A 478 6.18 4.20 23.37
N ARG A 479 5.64 5.38 23.72
CA ARG A 479 6.33 6.34 24.59
C ARG A 479 5.74 6.31 25.99
N ALA A 480 6.61 6.26 26.99
CA ALA A 480 6.20 6.23 28.40
C ALA A 480 5.61 7.55 28.91
N GLN A 481 5.88 8.67 28.23
CA GLN A 481 5.39 10.00 28.57
C GLN A 481 4.66 10.63 27.39
N PRO A 482 3.73 11.58 27.60
CA PRO A 482 3.12 12.35 26.52
C PRO A 482 4.18 13.08 25.70
N VAL A 483 4.07 13.02 24.37
CA VAL A 483 5.04 13.62 23.44
C VAL A 483 4.33 14.41 22.33
N GLN A 484 5.10 15.22 21.60
CA GLN A 484 4.69 15.64 20.26
C GLN A 484 4.90 14.49 19.29
N SER A 485 4.05 14.40 18.26
CA SER A 485 4.13 13.35 17.25
C SER A 485 3.66 13.89 15.92
N ASN A 486 4.54 13.86 14.92
CA ASN A 486 4.17 14.21 13.55
C ASN A 486 3.18 13.20 12.96
N TRP A 487 3.27 11.94 13.38
CA TRP A 487 2.32 10.90 13.00
C TRP A 487 0.91 11.21 13.52
N ALA A 488 0.80 11.68 14.78
CA ALA A 488 -0.47 12.14 15.34
C ALA A 488 -1.00 13.40 14.63
N LEU A 489 -0.12 14.35 14.27
CA LEU A 489 -0.49 15.51 13.46
C LEU A 489 -1.03 15.10 12.08
N LEU A 490 -0.43 14.11 11.44
CA LEU A 490 -0.92 13.60 10.17
C LEU A 490 -2.29 12.91 10.32
N ARG A 491 -2.50 12.11 11.38
CA ARG A 491 -3.82 11.54 11.70
C ARG A 491 -4.86 12.63 11.91
N GLU A 492 -4.49 13.74 12.56
CA GLU A 492 -5.37 14.90 12.71
C GLU A 492 -5.68 15.55 11.34
N ALA A 493 -4.68 15.70 10.46
CA ALA A 493 -4.90 16.20 9.11
C ALA A 493 -5.88 15.29 8.31
N GLN A 494 -5.76 13.97 8.44
CA GLN A 494 -6.72 13.02 7.88
C GLN A 494 -8.11 13.19 8.48
N LEU A 495 -8.24 13.36 9.80
CA LEU A 495 -9.52 13.64 10.45
C LEU A 495 -10.15 14.95 9.93
N LYS A 496 -9.35 16.01 9.81
CA LYS A 496 -9.80 17.33 9.33
C LYS A 496 -10.27 17.30 7.87
N ALA A 497 -9.78 16.37 7.06
CA ALA A 497 -10.25 16.20 5.68
C ALA A 497 -11.73 15.76 5.58
N LEU A 498 -12.35 15.29 6.67
CA LEU A 498 -13.80 15.01 6.75
C LEU A 498 -14.67 16.25 6.55
N VAL A 499 -14.09 17.46 6.56
CA VAL A 499 -14.81 18.70 6.21
C VAL A 499 -15.32 18.68 4.77
N LEU A 500 -14.69 17.90 3.89
CA LEU A 500 -15.13 17.74 2.51
C LEU A 500 -16.37 16.83 2.45
N PRO A 501 -17.43 17.21 1.70
CA PRO A 501 -18.64 16.40 1.58
C PRO A 501 -18.33 15.07 0.89
N HIS A 502 -19.19 14.06 1.09
CA HIS A 502 -19.03 12.71 0.51
C HIS A 502 -17.67 12.07 0.80
N THR A 503 -17.08 12.38 1.95
CA THR A 503 -15.88 11.72 2.45
C THR A 503 -16.18 10.85 3.66
N GLY A 504 -15.31 9.88 3.91
CA GLY A 504 -15.39 9.07 5.12
C GLY A 504 -14.03 8.49 5.49
N MET A 505 -13.82 8.29 6.79
CA MET A 505 -12.53 7.88 7.33
C MET A 505 -12.67 6.61 8.16
N ALA A 506 -11.91 5.58 7.80
CA ALA A 506 -11.72 4.40 8.62
C ALA A 506 -10.61 4.68 9.66
N VAL A 507 -10.98 4.72 10.94
CA VAL A 507 -10.02 4.86 12.06
C VAL A 507 -9.28 3.53 12.25
N THR A 508 -7.95 3.55 12.37
CA THR A 508 -7.13 2.33 12.53
C THR A 508 -6.09 2.43 13.65
N ILE A 509 -6.34 3.29 14.64
CA ILE A 509 -5.46 3.55 15.80
C ILE A 509 -5.18 2.33 16.69
N ASP A 510 -5.89 1.23 16.49
CA ASP A 510 -5.74 -0.03 17.20
C ASP A 510 -5.21 -1.17 16.32
N ILE A 511 -4.90 -0.84 15.07
CA ILE A 511 -4.31 -1.72 14.08
C ILE A 511 -2.85 -1.27 13.89
N GLY A 512 -1.98 -2.22 13.56
CA GLY A 512 -0.56 -1.97 13.33
C GLY A 512 0.32 -2.57 14.41
N GLU A 513 1.56 -2.83 14.03
CA GLU A 513 2.59 -3.35 14.90
C GLU A 513 3.65 -2.26 15.11
N TRP A 514 4.16 -2.12 16.33
CA TRP A 514 5.20 -1.14 16.67
C TRP A 514 6.44 -1.29 15.76
N ASN A 515 6.70 -2.51 15.31
CA ASN A 515 7.87 -2.90 14.53
C ASN A 515 7.58 -3.13 13.04
N ASP A 516 6.41 -2.79 12.51
CA ASP A 516 6.13 -2.91 11.08
C ASP A 516 5.17 -1.81 10.63
N ILE A 517 5.60 -1.03 9.65
CA ILE A 517 4.78 0.05 9.08
C ILE A 517 3.60 -0.49 8.27
N HIS A 518 3.62 -1.79 7.94
CA HIS A 518 2.57 -2.45 7.19
C HIS A 518 1.71 -3.35 8.11
N PRO A 519 0.61 -2.82 8.69
CA PRO A 519 -0.29 -3.61 9.54
C PRO A 519 -0.70 -4.92 8.89
N LEU A 520 -0.54 -6.04 9.60
CA LEU A 520 -0.90 -7.35 9.06
C LEU A 520 -2.41 -7.60 9.07
N ASN A 521 -3.17 -6.98 9.99
CA ASN A 521 -4.62 -7.09 10.06
C ASN A 521 -5.34 -6.27 8.97
N LYS A 522 -5.18 -6.70 7.71
CA LYS A 522 -5.79 -6.07 6.53
C LYS A 522 -7.30 -6.23 6.48
N LYS A 523 -7.82 -7.33 7.04
CA LYS A 523 -9.26 -7.63 7.11
C LYS A 523 -10.03 -6.56 7.88
N ALA A 524 -9.53 -6.16 9.06
CA ALA A 524 -10.19 -5.11 9.84
C ALA A 524 -10.18 -3.75 9.12
N VAL A 525 -9.12 -3.41 8.39
CA VAL A 525 -9.07 -2.17 7.60
C VAL A 525 -10.09 -2.19 6.46
N GLY A 526 -10.13 -3.29 5.69
CA GLY A 526 -11.11 -3.48 4.61
C GLY A 526 -12.55 -3.43 5.12
N HIS A 527 -12.82 -4.08 6.27
CA HIS A 527 -14.12 -4.07 6.92
C HIS A 527 -14.56 -2.66 7.34
N ARG A 528 -13.67 -1.89 7.98
CA ARG A 528 -14.00 -0.51 8.39
C ARG A 528 -14.27 0.39 7.19
N LEU A 529 -13.51 0.23 6.10
CA LEU A 529 -13.81 0.93 4.84
C LEU A 529 -15.17 0.50 4.27
N SER A 530 -15.56 -0.78 4.38
CA SER A 530 -16.86 -1.26 3.89
C SER A 530 -18.01 -0.63 4.68
N LEU A 531 -17.90 -0.51 6.00
CA LEU A 531 -18.87 0.20 6.84
C LEU A 531 -18.98 1.68 6.45
N VAL A 532 -17.84 2.34 6.20
CA VAL A 532 -17.81 3.73 5.72
C VAL A 532 -18.48 3.85 4.35
N ALA A 533 -18.24 2.91 3.42
CA ALA A 533 -18.89 2.91 2.12
C ALA A 533 -20.40 2.76 2.24
N GLN A 534 -20.88 1.85 3.09
CA GLN A 534 -22.31 1.65 3.33
C GLN A 534 -23.00 2.97 3.71
N LYS A 535 -22.37 3.79 4.56
CA LYS A 535 -22.90 5.11 4.93
C LYS A 535 -22.79 6.10 3.77
N VAL A 536 -21.58 6.33 3.27
CA VAL A 536 -21.26 7.46 2.38
C VAL A 536 -21.69 7.22 0.92
N ALA A 537 -21.56 5.99 0.41
CA ALA A 537 -21.79 5.64 -0.99
C ALA A 537 -23.10 4.88 -1.24
N TYR A 538 -23.65 4.23 -0.21
CA TYR A 538 -24.92 3.48 -0.29
C TYR A 538 -26.06 4.14 0.51
N GLY A 539 -25.80 5.22 1.25
CA GLY A 539 -26.84 5.96 1.99
C GLY A 539 -27.48 5.15 3.13
N ASN A 540 -26.78 4.14 3.66
CA ASN A 540 -27.26 3.37 4.79
C ASN A 540 -27.07 4.16 6.08
N GLU A 541 -28.06 4.94 6.49
CA GLU A 541 -28.01 5.76 7.71
C GLU A 541 -28.01 4.95 9.01
N GLN A 542 -28.36 3.65 8.95
CA GLN A 542 -28.43 2.78 10.13
C GLN A 542 -27.09 2.12 10.47
N VAL A 543 -26.09 2.18 9.59
CA VAL A 543 -24.79 1.57 9.86
C VAL A 543 -23.96 2.46 10.79
N VAL A 544 -23.44 1.87 11.86
CA VAL A 544 -22.38 2.50 12.66
C VAL A 544 -21.06 2.33 11.92
N SER A 545 -20.62 3.39 11.25
CA SER A 545 -19.46 3.34 10.34
C SER A 545 -18.17 3.93 10.90
N SER A 546 -18.23 4.52 12.10
CA SER A 546 -17.10 5.20 12.72
C SER A 546 -17.22 5.10 14.24
N GLY A 547 -16.07 5.06 14.91
CA GLY A 547 -16.00 5.19 16.36
C GLY A 547 -16.12 6.64 16.82
N PRO A 548 -15.96 6.90 18.13
CA PRO A 548 -16.12 8.23 18.70
C PRO A 548 -15.18 9.27 18.08
N LEU A 549 -15.73 10.42 17.68
CA LEU A 549 -14.97 11.58 17.21
C LEU A 549 -15.16 12.74 18.19
N TYR A 550 -14.08 13.35 18.65
CA TYR A 550 -14.15 14.49 19.57
C TYR A 550 -15.04 15.60 18.99
N GLN A 551 -15.92 16.14 19.83
CA GLN A 551 -16.85 17.21 19.47
C GLN A 551 -16.59 18.50 20.24
N SER A 552 -16.46 18.42 21.55
CA SER A 552 -16.31 19.58 22.42
C SER A 552 -15.78 19.19 23.80
N MET A 553 -15.29 20.20 24.52
CA MET A 553 -14.89 20.07 25.91
C MET A 553 -15.55 21.14 26.78
N LYS A 554 -15.75 20.82 28.06
CA LYS A 554 -16.21 21.76 29.10
C LYS A 554 -15.34 21.57 30.35
N ILE A 555 -14.74 22.66 30.83
CA ILE A 555 -13.95 22.65 32.07
C ILE A 555 -14.90 22.82 33.26
N GLN A 556 -14.77 21.95 34.27
CA GLN A 556 -15.54 21.95 35.52
C GLN A 556 -14.57 21.78 36.69
N GLY A 557 -14.14 22.90 37.28
CA GLY A 557 -13.11 22.88 38.33
C GLY A 557 -11.77 22.36 37.79
N ASP A 558 -11.30 21.25 38.35
CA ASP A 558 -10.06 20.55 38.00
C ASP A 558 -10.26 19.41 36.96
N THR A 559 -11.48 19.28 36.43
CA THR A 559 -11.87 18.19 35.52
C THR A 559 -12.32 18.76 34.18
N ILE A 560 -11.94 18.09 33.08
CA ILE A 560 -12.44 18.36 31.74
C ILE A 560 -13.43 17.28 31.32
N GLU A 561 -14.64 17.69 30.96
CA GLU A 561 -15.67 16.84 30.39
C GLU A 561 -15.61 16.91 28.86
N LEU A 562 -15.51 15.77 28.19
CA LEU A 562 -15.42 15.63 26.74
C LEU A 562 -16.70 15.01 26.17
N SER A 563 -17.18 15.56 25.06
CA SER A 563 -18.31 15.04 24.28
C SER A 563 -17.85 14.56 22.91
N PHE A 564 -18.54 13.55 22.38
CA PHE A 564 -18.17 12.88 21.14
C PHE A 564 -19.36 12.74 20.19
N LYS A 565 -19.11 12.83 18.88
CA LYS A 565 -19.99 12.31 17.83
C LYS A 565 -19.68 10.83 17.59
N ASN A 566 -20.57 10.14 16.86
CA ASN A 566 -20.39 8.74 16.46
C ASN A 566 -20.18 7.76 17.63
N THR A 567 -20.91 7.99 18.72
CA THR A 567 -20.88 7.11 19.90
C THR A 567 -21.59 5.78 19.70
N GLY A 568 -22.27 5.58 18.55
CA GLY A 568 -23.11 4.41 18.33
C GLY A 568 -24.14 4.25 19.46
N SER A 569 -24.29 3.03 19.96
CA SER A 569 -25.12 2.71 21.12
C SER A 569 -24.52 3.12 22.47
N GLY A 570 -23.24 3.52 22.52
CA GLY A 570 -22.63 4.13 23.69
C GLY A 570 -21.10 4.04 23.70
N LEU A 571 -20.46 4.78 24.60
CA LEU A 571 -19.02 4.68 24.82
C LEU A 571 -18.66 3.46 25.68
N VAL A 572 -17.52 2.84 25.39
CA VAL A 572 -17.00 1.70 26.15
C VAL A 572 -15.47 1.73 26.22
N SER A 573 -14.92 1.13 27.28
CA SER A 573 -13.52 0.72 27.31
C SER A 573 -13.40 -0.68 26.71
N ARG A 574 -12.68 -0.85 25.60
CA ARG A 574 -12.63 -2.12 24.85
C ARG A 574 -12.22 -3.32 25.71
N ASP A 575 -11.30 -3.09 26.65
CA ASP A 575 -10.72 -4.13 27.51
C ASP A 575 -11.32 -4.15 28.93
N GLY A 576 -12.33 -3.32 29.20
CA GLY A 576 -12.93 -3.17 30.52
C GLY A 576 -12.03 -2.52 31.57
N GLN A 577 -10.82 -2.08 31.19
CA GLN A 577 -9.88 -1.39 32.09
C GLN A 577 -10.18 0.11 32.14
N PRO A 578 -9.63 0.85 33.13
CA PRO A 578 -9.68 2.31 33.12
C PRO A 578 -9.21 2.89 31.77
N LEU A 579 -9.81 4.01 31.37
CA LEU A 579 -9.43 4.65 30.11
C LEU A 579 -7.97 5.11 30.16
N ALA A 580 -7.19 4.70 29.15
CA ALA A 580 -5.78 5.01 29.02
C ALA A 580 -5.52 6.00 27.88
N GLN A 581 -4.27 6.45 27.76
CA GLN A 581 -3.79 7.33 26.69
C GLN A 581 -4.46 8.73 26.65
N PHE A 582 -4.96 9.21 27.79
CA PHE A 582 -5.38 10.60 27.99
C PHE A 582 -4.26 11.40 28.66
N ALA A 583 -3.91 12.53 28.06
CA ALA A 583 -2.99 13.50 28.64
C ALA A 583 -3.70 14.84 28.85
N ILE A 584 -3.38 15.54 29.93
CA ILE A 584 -3.99 16.82 30.32
C ILE A 584 -2.89 17.85 30.61
N ALA A 585 -3.13 19.11 30.26
CA ALA A 585 -2.21 20.22 30.49
C ALA A 585 -2.94 21.44 31.06
N GLY A 586 -2.20 22.25 31.83
CA GLY A 586 -2.63 23.58 32.27
C GLY A 586 -2.33 24.65 31.21
N SER A 587 -2.26 25.91 31.64
CA SER A 587 -1.89 27.04 30.75
C SER A 587 -0.41 27.04 30.34
N ASP A 588 0.43 26.22 30.99
CA ASP A 588 1.84 26.03 30.65
C ASP A 588 2.04 25.15 29.40
N GLY A 589 1.00 24.44 28.95
CA GLY A 589 1.07 23.53 27.82
C GLY A 589 1.87 22.25 28.09
N VAL A 590 2.22 21.96 29.36
CA VAL A 590 2.97 20.76 29.73
C VAL A 590 1.99 19.62 29.98
N PHE A 591 1.97 18.65 29.07
CA PHE A 591 1.07 17.51 29.15
C PHE A 591 1.61 16.43 30.11
N VAL A 592 0.75 16.01 31.04
CA VAL A 592 0.97 14.84 31.92
C VAL A 592 -0.13 13.81 31.67
N TRP A 593 0.13 12.54 32.01
CA TRP A 593 -0.91 11.53 31.99
C TRP A 593 -2.07 11.89 32.93
N ALA A 594 -3.29 11.58 32.49
CA ALA A 594 -4.52 11.90 33.19
C ALA A 594 -5.30 10.63 33.52
N ASN A 595 -6.08 10.69 34.59
CA ASN A 595 -7.15 9.74 34.81
C ASN A 595 -8.31 10.08 33.89
N ALA A 596 -8.97 9.05 33.35
CA ALA A 596 -10.16 9.22 32.55
C ALA A 596 -11.21 8.15 32.89
N ARG A 597 -12.49 8.54 32.85
CA ARG A 597 -13.62 7.61 33.00
C ARG A 597 -14.81 8.01 32.13
N ILE A 598 -15.57 7.01 31.72
CA ILE A 598 -16.84 7.20 31.03
C ILE A 598 -17.91 7.50 32.07
N LEU A 599 -18.67 8.58 31.86
CA LEU A 599 -19.89 8.88 32.59
C LEU A 599 -20.98 9.12 31.56
N GLU A 600 -21.95 8.21 31.49
CA GLU A 600 -22.94 8.15 30.41
C GLU A 600 -22.22 8.08 29.03
N ASN A 601 -22.47 9.05 28.14
CA ASN A 601 -21.81 9.14 26.83
C ASN A 601 -20.75 10.26 26.77
N LYS A 602 -20.14 10.57 27.91
CA LYS A 602 -19.07 11.56 28.04
C LYS A 602 -17.85 10.95 28.69
N VAL A 603 -16.70 11.58 28.50
CA VAL A 603 -15.45 11.21 29.18
C VAL A 603 -15.02 12.35 30.10
N LEU A 604 -14.83 12.05 31.38
CA LEU A 604 -14.25 12.97 32.36
C LEU A 604 -12.75 12.71 32.46
N VAL A 605 -11.93 13.76 32.37
CA VAL A 605 -10.47 13.70 32.39
C VAL A 605 -9.90 14.66 33.44
N TRP A 606 -9.03 14.17 34.31
CA TRP A 606 -8.42 14.97 35.39
C TRP A 606 -7.03 14.45 35.79
N SER A 607 -6.22 15.28 36.46
CA SER A 607 -4.94 14.87 37.04
C SER A 607 -4.65 15.64 38.33
N ASN A 608 -4.16 14.95 39.35
CA ASN A 608 -3.75 15.57 40.62
C ASN A 608 -2.55 16.52 40.45
N LEU A 609 -1.85 16.45 39.31
CA LEU A 609 -0.74 17.34 38.97
C LEU A 609 -1.19 18.63 38.26
N VAL A 610 -2.45 18.72 37.83
CA VAL A 610 -2.98 19.85 37.04
C VAL A 610 -4.27 20.36 37.68
N SER A 611 -4.17 21.36 38.55
CA SER A 611 -5.32 21.93 39.26
C SER A 611 -6.19 22.89 38.43
N GLN A 612 -5.67 23.40 37.31
CA GLN A 612 -6.38 24.30 36.39
C GLN A 612 -6.21 23.83 34.94
N PRO A 613 -6.90 22.75 34.55
CA PRO A 613 -6.69 22.16 33.24
C PRO A 613 -7.23 23.06 32.12
N ARG A 614 -6.52 23.07 30.99
CA ARG A 614 -6.85 23.87 29.79
C ARG A 614 -6.97 23.03 28.54
N ALA A 615 -6.27 21.90 28.45
CA ALA A 615 -6.28 21.07 27.26
C ALA A 615 -6.19 19.58 27.57
N VAL A 616 -6.75 18.77 26.67
CA VAL A 616 -6.66 17.31 26.66
C VAL A 616 -6.13 16.83 25.31
N ARG A 617 -5.35 15.76 25.34
CA ARG A 617 -4.97 14.95 24.19
C ARG A 617 -5.37 13.50 24.44
N TYR A 618 -5.86 12.82 23.42
CA TYR A 618 -6.13 11.38 23.45
C TYR A 618 -5.36 10.67 22.34
N ALA A 619 -4.68 9.58 22.69
CA ALA A 619 -3.94 8.73 21.75
C ALA A 619 -2.95 9.51 20.86
N TRP A 620 -2.33 10.55 21.42
CA TRP A 620 -1.48 11.51 20.70
C TRP A 620 -0.01 11.06 20.68
N ALA A 621 0.27 9.98 19.95
CA ALA A 621 1.61 9.43 19.75
C ALA A 621 1.65 8.62 18.44
N ASP A 622 2.85 8.24 17.98
CA ASP A 622 3.04 7.34 16.82
C ASP A 622 2.38 5.98 17.07
N ASN A 623 2.60 5.43 18.27
CA ASN A 623 1.98 4.23 18.80
C ASN A 623 1.45 4.45 20.23
N PRO A 624 0.19 4.87 20.39
CA PRO A 624 -0.46 5.02 21.69
C PRO A 624 -0.94 3.66 22.23
N GLU A 625 0.02 2.80 22.59
CA GLU A 625 -0.26 1.46 23.10
C GLU A 625 -1.22 1.49 24.31
N GLY A 626 -2.25 0.65 24.28
CA GLY A 626 -3.29 0.60 25.30
C GLY A 626 -4.43 1.62 25.12
N ALA A 627 -4.46 2.40 24.04
CA ALA A 627 -5.62 3.24 23.73
C ALA A 627 -6.90 2.38 23.62
N ASN A 628 -7.86 2.62 24.52
CA ASN A 628 -9.00 1.72 24.75
C ASN A 628 -10.39 2.40 24.72
N LEU A 629 -10.51 3.67 24.30
CA LEU A 629 -11.83 4.32 24.11
C LEU A 629 -12.47 3.89 22.78
N TYR A 630 -13.64 3.28 22.86
CA TYR A 630 -14.40 2.72 21.74
C TYR A 630 -15.88 3.11 21.84
N ASN A 631 -16.63 2.87 20.77
CA ASN A 631 -18.09 2.67 20.88
C ASN A 631 -18.43 1.19 21.12
N GLN A 632 -19.67 0.92 21.54
CA GLN A 632 -20.14 -0.44 21.83
C GLN A 632 -20.14 -1.36 20.60
N GLU A 633 -20.15 -0.82 19.38
CA GLU A 633 -20.02 -1.58 18.13
C GLU A 633 -18.57 -2.00 17.82
N GLY A 634 -17.61 -1.66 18.68
CA GLY A 634 -16.23 -2.11 18.56
C GLY A 634 -15.37 -1.26 17.62
N LEU A 635 -15.76 -0.02 17.33
CA LEU A 635 -14.96 0.92 16.55
C LEU A 635 -14.18 1.90 17.47
N PRO A 636 -12.87 2.07 17.25
CA PRO A 636 -12.03 2.90 18.11
C PRO A 636 -12.32 4.39 17.94
N ALA A 637 -12.13 5.16 19.02
CA ALA A 637 -12.12 6.61 18.95
C ALA A 637 -10.91 7.11 18.15
N SER A 638 -11.11 8.15 17.34
CA SER A 638 -10.00 8.79 16.61
C SER A 638 -9.15 9.64 17.57
N PRO A 639 -7.81 9.68 17.41
CA PRO A 639 -6.96 10.59 18.17
C PRO A 639 -7.37 12.06 18.01
N PHE A 640 -7.22 12.84 19.07
CA PHE A 640 -7.53 14.27 19.04
C PHE A 640 -6.69 15.06 20.04
N ARG A 641 -6.70 16.38 19.87
CA ARG A 641 -6.17 17.37 20.79
C ARG A 641 -7.11 18.56 20.91
N THR A 642 -7.12 19.25 22.05
CA THR A 642 -7.96 20.43 22.29
C THR A 642 -7.19 21.75 22.41
N ASP A 643 -5.86 21.72 22.26
CA ASP A 643 -4.94 22.86 22.33
C ASP A 643 -4.66 23.46 20.94
N GLN A 644 -5.72 23.82 20.20
CA GLN A 644 -5.60 24.45 18.87
C GLN A 644 -5.67 25.97 18.93
#